data_AF-K6WWI4-F1
#
_entry.id   AF-K6WWI4-F1
#
_cell.length_a   1.000
_cell.length_b   1.000
_cell.length_c   1.000
_cell.angle_alpha   90.00
_cell.angle_beta   90.00
_cell.angle_gamma   90.00
#
_symmetry.space_group_name_H-M   'P 1'
#
loop_
_entity.id
_entity.type
_entity.pdbx_description
1 polymer ?
#
loop_
_entity_poly.entity_id
_entity_poly.type
_entity_poly.pdbx_seq_one_letter_code
_entity_poly.pdbx_strand_id
1 'polypeptide(L)'
;MGQWFGESIVDTGRLPQFFLLVAFVLTFLFIRFSVRMIRAEVSWWPGNVTPGGVHVHHVFFGVIMMLISGFGFVVAAPWDSLLVDSLLAILFGIGAALVLDEFALVLHLRDVYWEEEGRTSIDAVFVAVAIGLLFLLGMTPLWTSETTANVSAGEGDVVVRVGAGITVAINVVLATITLLKGKVWTGLVGLFLPVLLLFGAIRIARPRSPWSRWRYGTRPRKYEKAVARETRYREPLIRWKVAFQEAVAGRFGLPEDLPEKSQTARVPDLPPPDRGERAPNPVLSALKWRSTRRRLDSVPVWRLPVTLVSLAIVAALVSTAVDDAVRIESIDVGTTATLLAVIAGAMATLTGLVFTAVTLAMQFGGSQISVRVIPMLQQQPMMRWSIGVFLATFAYTLIIAAEITASRESGHAPGISATIAAILTLASAYLFIALVGKVGNILNSSQLLRWLAAEGRGAIYRRYPVDAPPPAASILTPPPEVERDGTEPSMVITLREVPSQGRVLLAVNLPRLQRLAIRWGVRIDLLVGVGDHVTHNAPVFEILGSPQQVRRRQLLSCLLFGDTHSPAASPAAALQAISDIALKALSPGINDPSRGVQALDHIEDLLLMLAPRVLAEQSSPELSKISGYGRSWDDFLAIGTDQVRQYSRGSAQVQRRLRALLETLAEQCPDEQQAPICSRLDALDRQAERDWPDPLDQWLASAADRQGYGSEAGSHRRRLSIRSQRPARPVT
;
A
#
# COMPACT_ATOMS: atom_id res chain seq x y z
N MET A 1 53.70 -2.10 -15.14
CA MET A 1 52.72 -3.00 -14.48
C MET A 1 53.24 -3.49 -13.14
N GLY A 2 54.41 -4.16 -13.05
CA GLY A 2 54.95 -4.66 -11.78
C GLY A 2 55.25 -3.59 -10.71
N GLN A 3 55.90 -2.48 -11.06
CA GLN A 3 56.17 -1.38 -10.12
C GLN A 3 54.89 -0.70 -9.60
N TRP A 4 53.94 -0.40 -10.48
CA TRP A 4 52.64 0.17 -10.08
C TRP A 4 51.82 -0.77 -9.17
N PHE A 5 51.84 -2.08 -9.43
CA PHE A 5 51.17 -3.08 -8.59
C PHE A 5 51.79 -3.17 -7.19
N GLY A 6 53.12 -3.15 -7.11
CA GLY A 6 53.84 -3.04 -5.83
C GLY A 6 53.45 -1.79 -5.06
N GLU A 7 53.69 -0.62 -5.66
CA GLU A 7 53.52 0.68 -4.99
C GLU A 7 52.06 1.03 -4.64
N SER A 8 51.10 0.65 -5.48
CA SER A 8 49.70 1.09 -5.31
C SER A 8 48.80 0.08 -4.61
N ILE A 9 49.14 -1.21 -4.61
CA ILE A 9 48.25 -2.28 -4.11
C ILE A 9 48.91 -3.08 -2.98
N VAL A 10 50.17 -3.50 -3.15
CA VAL A 10 50.89 -4.28 -2.14
C VAL A 10 51.31 -3.37 -0.98
N ASP A 11 51.97 -2.25 -1.29
CA ASP A 11 52.53 -1.33 -0.28
C ASP A 11 51.46 -0.54 0.48
N THR A 12 50.23 -0.46 -0.05
CA THR A 12 49.08 0.21 0.59
C THR A 12 48.20 -0.76 1.40
N GLY A 13 48.58 -2.03 1.53
CA GLY A 13 47.83 -3.04 2.29
C GLY A 13 46.52 -3.49 1.63
N ARG A 14 46.31 -3.19 0.34
CA ARG A 14 45.04 -3.44 -0.38
C ARG A 14 45.01 -4.76 -1.13
N LEU A 15 46.01 -5.61 -0.91
CA LEU A 15 46.14 -6.89 -1.59
C LEU A 15 44.92 -7.82 -1.40
N PRO A 16 44.32 -7.95 -0.20
CA PRO A 16 43.09 -8.74 -0.04
C PRO A 16 41.90 -8.15 -0.81
N GLN A 17 41.75 -6.82 -0.83
CA GLN A 17 40.67 -6.13 -1.55
C GLN A 17 40.78 -6.32 -3.07
N PHE A 18 42.02 -6.32 -3.59
CA PHE A 18 42.30 -6.63 -4.99
C PHE A 18 41.87 -8.06 -5.34
N PHE A 19 42.28 -9.04 -4.53
CA PHE A 19 41.94 -10.43 -4.76
C PHE A 19 40.44 -10.72 -4.64
N LEU A 20 39.74 -10.07 -3.71
CA LEU A 20 38.28 -10.12 -3.61
C LEU A 20 37.63 -9.65 -4.91
N LEU A 21 38.03 -8.49 -5.42
CA LEU A 21 37.44 -7.89 -6.63
C LEU A 21 37.71 -8.76 -7.87
N VAL A 22 38.94 -9.26 -8.02
CA VAL A 22 39.32 -10.15 -9.13
C VAL A 22 38.53 -11.46 -9.07
N ALA A 23 38.49 -12.11 -7.90
CA ALA A 23 37.74 -13.35 -7.70
C ALA A 23 36.25 -13.17 -7.98
N PHE A 24 35.68 -12.05 -7.52
CA PHE A 24 34.28 -11.67 -7.76
C PHE A 24 33.98 -11.53 -9.26
N VAL A 25 34.78 -10.73 -9.98
CA VAL A 25 34.56 -10.48 -11.43
C VAL A 25 34.73 -11.76 -12.24
N LEU A 26 35.79 -12.54 -11.98
CA LEU A 26 36.05 -13.78 -12.71
C LEU A 26 34.94 -14.82 -12.46
N THR A 27 34.49 -14.96 -11.22
CA THR A 27 33.41 -15.90 -10.87
C THR A 27 32.10 -15.50 -11.53
N PHE A 28 31.75 -14.21 -11.49
CA PHE A 28 30.53 -13.72 -12.14
C PHE A 28 30.55 -13.97 -13.65
N LEU A 29 31.67 -13.66 -14.32
CA LEU A 29 31.83 -13.93 -15.75
C LEU A 29 31.75 -15.43 -16.05
N PHE A 30 32.36 -16.27 -15.22
CA PHE A 30 32.33 -17.72 -15.35
C PHE A 30 30.91 -18.29 -15.25
N ILE A 31 30.12 -17.86 -14.26
CA ILE A 31 28.74 -18.34 -14.10
C ILE A 31 27.84 -17.82 -15.23
N ARG A 32 28.00 -16.57 -15.66
CA ARG A 32 27.27 -16.04 -16.83
C ARG A 32 27.60 -16.80 -18.11
N PHE A 33 28.87 -17.13 -18.30
CA PHE A 33 29.31 -17.99 -19.39
C PHE A 33 28.67 -19.39 -19.27
N SER A 34 28.71 -20.01 -18.08
CA SER A 34 28.08 -21.31 -17.80
C SER A 34 26.59 -21.31 -18.17
N VAL A 35 25.82 -20.32 -17.69
CA VAL A 35 24.39 -20.18 -17.99
C VAL A 35 24.14 -20.00 -19.49
N ARG A 36 25.00 -19.25 -20.19
CA ARG A 36 24.92 -19.09 -21.66
C ARG A 36 25.17 -20.40 -22.38
N MET A 37 26.15 -21.20 -21.95
CA MET A 37 26.48 -22.49 -22.54
C MET A 37 25.37 -23.53 -22.32
N ILE A 38 24.74 -23.50 -21.13
CA ILE A 38 23.57 -24.34 -20.81
C ILE A 38 22.38 -23.95 -21.70
N ARG A 39 22.08 -22.65 -21.86
CA ARG A 39 21.00 -22.18 -22.75
C ARG A 39 21.25 -22.43 -24.23
N ALA A 40 22.52 -22.50 -24.64
CA ALA A 40 22.92 -22.80 -26.01
C ALA A 40 23.05 -24.32 -26.28
N GLU A 41 22.66 -25.18 -25.32
CA GLU A 41 22.65 -26.64 -25.42
C GLU A 41 23.99 -27.24 -25.90
N VAL A 42 25.10 -26.67 -25.43
CA VAL A 42 26.43 -27.07 -25.91
C VAL A 42 26.87 -28.38 -25.26
N SER A 43 27.15 -29.38 -26.11
CA SER A 43 27.38 -30.78 -25.71
C SER A 43 28.60 -31.06 -24.82
N TRP A 44 29.59 -30.17 -24.76
CA TRP A 44 30.79 -30.34 -23.93
C TRP A 44 30.67 -29.74 -22.52
N TRP A 45 29.57 -29.02 -22.22
CA TRP A 45 29.37 -28.39 -20.91
C TRP A 45 28.55 -29.30 -19.98
N PRO A 46 28.92 -29.49 -18.71
CA PRO A 46 28.36 -30.52 -17.80
C PRO A 46 26.87 -30.34 -17.39
N GLY A 47 26.14 -29.40 -17.99
CA GLY A 47 24.71 -29.22 -17.76
C GLY A 47 24.36 -28.81 -16.32
N ASN A 48 23.09 -29.00 -15.93
CA ASN A 48 22.60 -28.70 -14.58
C ASN A 48 22.96 -29.82 -13.59
N VAL A 49 23.41 -29.45 -12.39
CA VAL A 49 23.72 -30.40 -11.31
C VAL A 49 22.47 -30.61 -10.45
N THR A 50 21.92 -31.83 -10.41
CA THR A 50 20.76 -32.21 -9.59
C THR A 50 21.05 -33.43 -8.70
N PRO A 51 21.58 -33.25 -7.48
CA PRO A 51 21.74 -34.35 -6.54
C PRO A 51 20.36 -34.68 -5.92
N GLY A 52 19.84 -35.90 -6.16
CA GLY A 52 18.67 -36.42 -5.45
C GLY A 52 17.31 -35.75 -5.76
N GLY A 53 17.17 -35.11 -6.93
CA GLY A 53 15.89 -34.50 -7.35
C GLY A 53 15.58 -33.12 -6.76
N VAL A 54 16.50 -32.52 -6.00
CA VAL A 54 16.38 -31.16 -5.47
C VAL A 54 17.29 -30.22 -6.26
N HIS A 55 16.72 -29.19 -6.87
CA HIS A 55 17.47 -28.13 -7.57
C HIS A 55 18.05 -27.14 -6.55
N VAL A 56 19.33 -27.32 -6.19
CA VAL A 56 20.05 -26.37 -5.33
C VAL A 56 20.57 -25.23 -6.20
N HIS A 57 20.03 -24.03 -6.00
CA HIS A 57 20.51 -22.82 -6.68
C HIS A 57 21.93 -22.48 -6.21
N HIS A 58 22.78 -22.00 -7.13
CA HIS A 58 24.18 -21.69 -6.83
C HIS A 58 24.36 -20.58 -5.76
N VAL A 59 23.33 -19.79 -5.51
CA VAL A 59 23.23 -18.83 -4.39
C VAL A 59 23.43 -19.49 -3.01
N PHE A 60 23.01 -20.74 -2.83
CA PHE A 60 23.18 -21.47 -1.57
C PHE A 60 24.67 -21.67 -1.23
N PHE A 61 25.47 -22.10 -2.22
CA PHE A 61 26.91 -22.23 -2.06
C PHE A 61 27.58 -20.87 -1.84
N GLY A 62 27.06 -19.83 -2.51
CA GLY A 62 27.52 -18.45 -2.32
C GLY A 62 27.37 -17.97 -0.87
N VAL A 63 26.20 -18.19 -0.26
CA VAL A 63 25.95 -17.84 1.14
C VAL A 63 26.89 -18.59 2.08
N ILE A 64 27.10 -19.89 1.87
CA ILE A 64 28.02 -20.69 2.70
C ILE A 64 29.46 -20.15 2.61
N MET A 65 29.95 -19.86 1.40
CA MET A 65 31.29 -19.31 1.21
C MET A 65 31.47 -17.95 1.89
N MET A 66 30.45 -17.07 1.79
CA MET A 66 30.46 -15.77 2.48
C MET A 66 30.47 -15.91 4.01
N LEU A 67 29.70 -16.86 4.57
CA LEU A 67 29.67 -17.11 6.01
C LEU A 67 30.99 -17.68 6.53
N ILE A 68 31.55 -18.67 5.84
CA ILE A 68 32.86 -19.27 6.19
C ILE A 68 33.95 -18.20 6.13
N SER A 69 33.97 -17.40 5.06
CA SER A 69 34.96 -16.34 4.92
C SER A 69 34.78 -15.24 5.96
N GLY A 70 33.55 -14.75 6.18
CA GLY A 70 33.26 -13.71 7.16
C GLY A 70 33.60 -14.12 8.59
N PHE A 71 33.28 -15.36 8.98
CA PHE A 71 33.69 -15.91 10.27
C PHE A 71 35.21 -16.11 10.34
N GLY A 72 35.82 -16.57 9.24
CA GLY A 72 37.26 -16.70 9.10
C GLY A 72 38.00 -15.37 9.33
N PHE A 73 37.49 -14.25 8.80
CA PHE A 73 38.06 -12.93 9.06
C PHE A 73 38.01 -12.55 10.54
N VAL A 74 36.92 -12.87 11.24
CA VAL A 74 36.80 -12.59 12.69
C VAL A 74 37.78 -13.44 13.50
N VAL A 75 37.90 -14.72 13.17
CA VAL A 75 38.81 -15.65 13.88
C VAL A 75 40.27 -15.34 13.59
N ALA A 76 40.60 -14.98 12.35
CA ALA A 76 41.96 -14.69 11.91
C ALA A 76 42.43 -13.26 12.20
N ALA A 77 41.52 -12.36 12.59
CA ALA A 77 41.84 -10.97 12.93
C ALA A 77 43.03 -10.80 13.90
N PRO A 78 43.26 -11.67 14.91
CA PRO A 78 44.42 -11.54 15.80
C PRO A 78 45.77 -11.94 15.18
N TRP A 79 45.77 -12.63 14.03
CA TRP A 79 46.98 -13.24 13.44
C TRP A 79 47.65 -12.37 12.36
N ASP A 80 46.99 -11.29 11.93
CA ASP A 80 47.49 -10.28 10.97
C ASP A 80 48.26 -10.89 9.77
N SER A 81 47.69 -11.95 9.20
CA SER A 81 48.33 -12.76 8.16
C SER A 81 47.78 -12.41 6.78
N LEU A 82 48.60 -11.70 6.00
CA LEU A 82 48.25 -11.25 4.65
C LEU A 82 47.80 -12.39 3.73
N LEU A 83 48.38 -13.57 3.89
CA LEU A 83 48.03 -14.75 3.08
C LEU A 83 46.64 -15.27 3.45
N VAL A 84 46.34 -15.34 4.74
CA VAL A 84 45.03 -15.80 5.24
C VAL A 84 43.94 -14.81 4.83
N ASP A 85 44.19 -13.51 4.99
CA ASP A 85 43.24 -12.46 4.59
C ASP A 85 42.99 -12.46 3.08
N SER A 86 44.03 -12.68 2.28
CA SER A 86 43.88 -12.79 0.81
C SER A 86 43.06 -14.01 0.41
N LEU A 87 43.28 -15.17 1.04
CA LEU A 87 42.49 -16.38 0.76
C LEU A 87 41.03 -16.23 1.18
N LEU A 88 40.78 -15.64 2.35
CA LEU A 88 39.43 -15.34 2.83
C LEU A 88 38.75 -14.33 1.91
N ALA A 89 39.47 -13.31 1.43
CA ALA A 89 38.97 -12.31 0.50
C ALA A 89 38.58 -12.92 -0.86
N ILE A 90 39.38 -13.84 -1.38
CA ILE A 90 39.05 -14.63 -2.59
C ILE A 90 37.76 -15.42 -2.37
N LEU A 91 37.68 -16.17 -1.27
CA LEU A 91 36.52 -16.99 -0.94
C LEU A 91 35.24 -16.14 -0.79
N PHE A 92 35.37 -14.96 -0.17
CA PHE A 92 34.29 -13.99 -0.05
C PHE A 92 33.86 -13.46 -1.43
N GLY A 93 34.83 -13.10 -2.28
CA GLY A 93 34.57 -12.61 -3.63
C GLY A 93 33.83 -13.61 -4.50
N ILE A 94 34.24 -14.89 -4.45
CA ILE A 94 33.53 -16.00 -5.13
C ILE A 94 32.10 -16.11 -4.59
N GLY A 95 31.95 -16.19 -3.27
CA GLY A 95 30.64 -16.33 -2.64
C GLY A 95 29.69 -15.18 -2.98
N ALA A 96 30.17 -13.94 -2.89
CA ALA A 96 29.41 -12.74 -3.23
C ALA A 96 28.99 -12.71 -4.71
N ALA A 97 29.85 -13.18 -5.63
CA ALA A 97 29.51 -13.26 -7.05
C ALA A 97 28.37 -14.24 -7.31
N LEU A 98 28.39 -15.42 -6.67
CA LEU A 98 27.32 -16.42 -6.76
C LEU A 98 25.99 -15.89 -6.19
N VAL A 99 26.04 -15.14 -5.10
CA VAL A 99 24.82 -14.57 -4.50
C VAL A 99 24.25 -13.44 -5.36
N LEU A 100 25.11 -12.56 -5.88
CA LEU A 100 24.65 -11.42 -6.70
C LEU A 100 24.24 -11.82 -8.11
N ASP A 101 24.71 -12.96 -8.63
CA ASP A 101 24.22 -13.48 -9.91
C ASP A 101 22.71 -13.78 -9.85
N GLU A 102 22.24 -14.23 -8.69
CA GLU A 102 20.84 -14.55 -8.39
C GLU A 102 20.11 -13.46 -7.58
N PHE A 103 20.59 -12.22 -7.63
CA PHE A 103 20.05 -11.10 -6.86
C PHE A 103 18.54 -10.90 -7.01
N ALA A 104 18.00 -11.19 -8.20
CA ALA A 104 16.56 -11.09 -8.47
C ALA A 104 15.73 -12.05 -7.59
N LEU A 105 16.19 -13.29 -7.44
CA LEU A 105 15.54 -14.35 -6.67
C LEU A 105 15.63 -14.11 -5.16
N VAL A 106 16.75 -13.52 -4.70
CA VAL A 106 16.94 -13.12 -3.29
C VAL A 106 15.98 -11.97 -2.92
N LEU A 107 15.72 -11.03 -3.83
CA LEU A 107 14.87 -9.87 -3.58
C LEU A 107 13.37 -10.16 -3.80
N HIS A 108 13.03 -11.00 -4.76
CA HIS A 108 11.66 -11.37 -5.12
C HIS A 108 11.48 -12.87 -4.92
N LEU A 109 11.04 -13.25 -3.73
CA LEU A 109 11.01 -14.62 -3.20
C LEU A 109 9.87 -15.48 -3.81
N ARG A 110 9.75 -15.56 -5.14
CA ARG A 110 8.81 -16.45 -5.86
C ARG A 110 9.39 -16.94 -7.19
N ASP A 111 9.28 -18.24 -7.44
CA ASP A 111 9.90 -19.00 -8.53
C ASP A 111 9.16 -18.93 -9.89
N VAL A 112 8.42 -17.84 -10.14
CA VAL A 112 7.69 -17.66 -11.40
C VAL A 112 7.61 -16.17 -11.66
N TYR A 113 8.33 -15.64 -12.66
CA TYR A 113 7.93 -14.57 -13.60
C TYR A 113 9.13 -14.21 -14.51
N TRP A 114 9.08 -14.66 -15.75
CA TRP A 114 10.14 -14.53 -16.76
C TRP A 114 10.17 -13.13 -17.42
N GLU A 115 11.37 -12.79 -17.93
CA GLU A 115 11.75 -11.83 -19.01
C GLU A 115 12.58 -10.59 -18.64
N GLU A 116 12.46 -9.96 -17.47
CA GLU A 116 13.24 -8.74 -17.15
C GLU A 116 14.44 -8.95 -16.18
N GLU A 117 14.55 -10.12 -15.54
CA GLU A 117 15.40 -10.33 -14.34
C GLU A 117 16.89 -10.56 -14.61
N GLY A 118 17.28 -11.02 -15.81
CA GLY A 118 18.70 -11.11 -16.17
C GLY A 118 19.41 -9.74 -16.19
N ARG A 119 18.66 -8.64 -16.24
CA ARG A 119 19.20 -7.26 -16.25
C ARG A 119 19.44 -6.70 -14.84
N THR A 120 18.70 -7.16 -13.83
CA THR A 120 18.77 -6.60 -12.46
C THR A 120 19.97 -7.15 -11.68
N SER A 121 20.33 -8.42 -11.90
CA SER A 121 21.56 -9.02 -11.36
C SER A 121 22.82 -8.34 -11.91
N ILE A 122 22.86 -8.06 -13.22
CA ILE A 122 23.97 -7.32 -13.86
C ILE A 122 24.11 -5.92 -13.27
N ASP A 123 23.00 -5.23 -13.00
CA ASP A 123 23.02 -3.93 -12.34
C ASP A 123 23.61 -4.01 -10.92
N ALA A 124 23.22 -5.01 -10.14
CA ALA A 124 23.77 -5.24 -8.80
C ALA A 124 25.27 -5.52 -8.82
N VAL A 125 25.72 -6.30 -9.81
CA VAL A 125 27.14 -6.63 -10.01
C VAL A 125 27.95 -5.40 -10.39
N PHE A 126 27.47 -4.55 -11.32
CA PHE A 126 28.17 -3.30 -11.63
C PHE A 126 28.27 -2.37 -10.42
N VAL A 127 27.25 -2.36 -9.55
CA VAL A 127 27.31 -1.61 -8.29
C VAL A 127 28.40 -2.17 -7.38
N ALA A 128 28.44 -3.49 -7.19
CA ALA A 128 29.45 -4.15 -6.36
C ALA A 128 30.88 -3.91 -6.88
N VAL A 129 31.10 -4.02 -8.20
CA VAL A 129 32.39 -3.72 -8.84
C VAL A 129 32.78 -2.26 -8.65
N ALA A 130 31.84 -1.32 -8.84
CA ALA A 130 32.12 0.10 -8.68
C ALA A 130 32.52 0.44 -7.24
N ILE A 131 31.83 -0.12 -6.24
CA ILE A 131 32.20 0.04 -4.83
C ILE A 131 33.57 -0.58 -4.55
N GLY A 132 33.79 -1.81 -5.02
CA GLY A 132 35.06 -2.52 -4.84
C GLY A 132 36.25 -1.76 -5.45
N LEU A 133 36.07 -1.15 -6.63
CA LEU A 133 37.07 -0.28 -7.25
C LEU A 133 37.33 0.97 -6.43
N LEU A 134 36.30 1.59 -5.84
CA LEU A 134 36.47 2.77 -4.98
C LEU A 134 37.31 2.43 -3.74
N PHE A 135 37.03 1.30 -3.09
CA PHE A 135 37.83 0.80 -1.97
C PHE A 135 39.27 0.47 -2.38
N LEU A 136 39.46 -0.19 -3.53
CA LEU A 136 40.78 -0.51 -4.06
C LEU A 136 41.60 0.76 -4.38
N LEU A 137 40.93 1.80 -4.91
CA LEU A 137 41.53 3.12 -5.13
C LEU A 137 41.80 3.89 -3.82
N GLY A 138 41.35 3.37 -2.67
CA GLY A 138 41.61 3.95 -1.36
C GLY A 138 40.61 5.01 -0.94
N MET A 139 39.51 5.16 -1.68
CA MET A 139 38.43 6.01 -1.23
C MET A 139 37.71 5.31 -0.08
N THR A 140 37.88 5.84 1.12
CA THR A 140 37.05 5.46 2.25
C THR A 140 35.79 6.34 2.26
N PRO A 141 34.64 5.81 2.70
CA PRO A 141 33.48 6.64 2.97
C PRO A 141 33.86 7.79 3.91
N LEU A 142 33.23 8.95 3.74
CA LEU A 142 33.59 10.16 4.50
C LEU A 142 33.46 9.99 6.02
N TRP A 143 32.59 9.08 6.48
CA TRP A 143 32.44 8.79 7.91
C TRP A 143 33.62 8.00 8.50
N THR A 144 34.49 7.44 7.65
CA THR A 144 35.72 6.70 7.99
C THR A 144 36.99 7.43 7.56
N SER A 145 36.89 8.70 7.14
CA SER A 145 38.09 9.50 6.83
C SER A 145 38.97 9.67 8.07
N GLU A 146 40.28 9.86 7.90
CA GLU A 146 41.21 10.08 9.02
C GLU A 146 40.75 11.23 9.94
N THR A 147 40.16 12.28 9.36
CA THR A 147 39.60 13.41 10.14
C THR A 147 38.44 12.97 11.03
N THR A 148 37.56 12.10 10.56
CA THR A 148 36.47 11.53 11.37
C THR A 148 36.97 10.45 12.35
N ALA A 149 38.00 9.69 11.97
CA ALA A 149 38.59 8.63 12.80
C ALA A 149 39.34 9.24 14.01
N ASN A 150 40.14 10.28 13.80
CA ASN A 150 40.85 11.01 14.85
C ASN A 150 39.85 11.70 15.81
N VAL A 151 38.75 12.24 15.26
CA VAL A 151 37.63 12.79 16.06
C VAL A 151 36.94 11.73 16.92
N SER A 152 36.72 10.52 16.38
CA SER A 152 36.14 9.40 17.14
C SER A 152 37.11 8.81 18.17
N ALA A 153 38.43 8.89 17.92
CA ALA A 153 39.47 8.49 18.86
C ALA A 153 39.72 9.54 19.97
N GLY A 154 39.02 10.67 19.96
CA GLY A 154 39.17 11.74 20.96
C GLY A 154 40.32 12.71 20.69
N GLU A 155 41.07 12.53 19.60
CA GLU A 155 42.17 13.39 19.19
C GLU A 155 41.64 14.53 18.30
N GLY A 156 41.24 15.64 18.91
CA GLY A 156 40.87 16.87 18.21
C GLY A 156 40.13 17.87 19.09
N ASP A 157 40.34 19.17 18.82
CA ASP A 157 39.64 20.26 19.50
C ASP A 157 38.12 20.17 19.27
N VAL A 158 37.31 20.67 20.21
CA VAL A 158 35.84 20.53 20.20
C VAL A 158 35.23 21.01 18.88
N VAL A 159 35.79 22.07 18.31
CA VAL A 159 35.39 22.63 17.01
C VAL A 159 35.55 21.63 15.87
N VAL A 160 36.63 20.84 15.88
CA VAL A 160 36.93 19.82 14.86
C VAL A 160 35.96 18.65 15.00
N ARG A 161 35.65 18.23 16.23
CA ARG A 161 34.71 17.11 16.49
C ARG A 161 33.27 17.46 16.10
N VAL A 162 32.80 18.65 16.48
CA VAL A 162 31.48 19.17 16.07
C VAL A 162 31.41 19.37 14.56
N GLY A 163 32.47 19.91 13.94
CA GLY A 163 32.55 20.07 12.49
C GLY A 163 32.46 18.73 11.74
N ALA A 164 33.13 17.69 12.23
CA ALA A 164 33.08 16.34 11.66
C ALA A 164 31.68 15.70 11.80
N GLY A 165 31.05 15.80 12.98
CA GLY A 165 29.70 15.31 13.21
C GLY A 165 28.65 15.99 12.30
N ILE A 166 28.72 17.31 12.16
CA ILE A 166 27.88 18.09 11.23
C ILE A 166 28.12 17.64 9.79
N THR A 167 29.37 17.41 9.40
CA THR A 167 29.73 16.97 8.04
C THR A 167 29.15 15.59 7.73
N VAL A 168 29.24 14.64 8.66
CA VAL A 168 28.63 13.30 8.51
C VAL A 168 27.11 13.40 8.42
N ALA A 169 26.47 14.18 9.30
CA ALA A 169 25.02 14.38 9.28
C ALA A 169 24.53 14.99 7.95
N ILE A 170 25.22 16.01 7.45
CA ILE A 170 24.92 16.62 6.14
C ILE A 170 25.02 15.58 5.03
N ASN A 171 26.09 14.76 5.02
CA ASN A 171 26.28 13.74 4.00
C ASN A 171 25.19 12.65 4.04
N VAL A 172 24.81 12.17 5.22
CA VAL A 172 23.70 11.21 5.38
C VAL A 172 22.39 11.81 4.90
N VAL A 173 22.11 13.08 5.23
CA VAL A 173 20.91 13.78 4.75
C VAL A 173 20.92 13.92 3.23
N LEU A 174 22.04 14.35 2.63
CA LEU A 174 22.16 14.50 1.18
C LEU A 174 22.07 13.15 0.45
N ALA A 175 22.65 12.09 1.00
CA ALA A 175 22.51 10.72 0.51
C ALA A 175 21.05 10.28 0.54
N THR A 176 20.38 10.47 1.67
CA THR A 176 18.95 10.14 1.85
C THR A 176 18.08 10.90 0.85
N ILE A 177 18.30 12.21 0.69
CA ILE A 177 17.58 13.03 -0.31
C ILE A 177 17.81 12.49 -1.73
N THR A 178 19.06 12.14 -2.06
CA THR A 178 19.44 11.66 -3.40
C THR A 178 18.83 10.30 -3.72
N LEU A 179 18.77 9.40 -2.73
CA LEU A 179 18.11 8.09 -2.81
C LEU A 179 16.59 8.24 -2.94
N LEU A 180 15.95 9.07 -2.12
CA LEU A 180 14.51 9.39 -2.22
C LEU A 180 14.15 10.00 -3.58
N LYS A 181 15.09 10.72 -4.20
CA LYS A 181 14.98 11.24 -5.57
C LYS A 181 15.13 10.19 -6.67
N GLY A 182 15.33 8.92 -6.33
CA GLY A 182 15.42 7.80 -7.27
C GLY A 182 16.75 7.75 -8.01
N LYS A 183 17.83 8.30 -7.43
CA LYS A 183 19.16 8.32 -8.04
C LYS A 183 20.13 7.45 -7.25
N VAL A 184 19.85 6.15 -7.27
CA VAL A 184 20.59 5.12 -6.50
C VAL A 184 22.10 5.23 -6.75
N TRP A 185 22.52 5.24 -8.03
CA TRP A 185 23.93 5.39 -8.41
C TRP A 185 24.63 6.62 -7.85
N THR A 186 24.05 7.82 -8.01
CA THR A 186 24.67 9.04 -7.47
C THR A 186 24.61 9.11 -5.94
N GLY A 187 23.62 8.45 -5.32
CA GLY A 187 23.54 8.35 -3.87
C GLY A 187 24.63 7.45 -3.31
N LEU A 188 24.84 6.30 -3.95
CA LEU A 188 25.74 5.25 -3.48
C LEU A 188 27.22 5.58 -3.76
N VAL A 189 27.55 6.04 -4.96
CA VAL A 189 28.89 6.60 -5.26
C VAL A 189 29.12 7.90 -4.49
N GLY A 190 28.06 8.67 -4.24
CA GLY A 190 28.16 9.92 -3.50
C GLY A 190 28.54 9.77 -2.03
N LEU A 191 28.38 8.57 -1.43
CA LEU A 191 28.89 8.29 -0.08
C LEU A 191 30.42 8.37 0.00
N PHE A 192 31.10 8.09 -1.11
CA PHE A 192 32.55 8.24 -1.27
C PHE A 192 32.91 9.64 -1.81
N LEU A 193 32.04 10.22 -2.63
CA LEU A 193 32.25 11.51 -3.31
C LEU A 193 31.11 12.50 -2.99
N PRO A 194 31.21 13.31 -1.92
CA PRO A 194 30.09 14.10 -1.40
C PRO A 194 29.59 15.17 -2.37
N VAL A 195 30.45 15.64 -3.27
CA VAL A 195 30.08 16.56 -4.37
C VAL A 195 28.94 15.98 -5.22
N LEU A 196 28.92 14.65 -5.42
CA LEU A 196 27.85 13.96 -6.15
C LEU A 196 26.53 13.94 -5.36
N LEU A 197 26.59 13.90 -4.02
CA LEU A 197 25.40 13.99 -3.17
C LEU A 197 24.78 15.38 -3.23
N LEU A 198 25.60 16.43 -3.19
CA LEU A 198 25.12 17.80 -3.36
C LEU A 198 24.44 17.98 -4.72
N PHE A 199 25.08 17.54 -5.80
CA PHE A 199 24.52 17.58 -7.14
C PHE A 199 23.24 16.72 -7.27
N GLY A 200 23.24 15.54 -6.66
CA GLY A 200 22.11 14.62 -6.56
C GLY A 200 20.92 15.24 -5.82
N ALA A 201 21.18 15.95 -4.74
CA ALA A 201 20.21 16.61 -3.88
C ALA A 201 19.68 17.92 -4.49
N ILE A 202 20.45 18.68 -5.26
CA ILE A 202 19.96 19.90 -5.94
C ILE A 202 19.12 19.53 -7.17
N ARG A 203 19.57 18.55 -7.97
CA ARG A 203 18.94 18.21 -9.25
C ARG A 203 17.53 17.63 -9.07
N ILE A 204 16.65 17.87 -10.06
CA ILE A 204 15.25 17.38 -10.10
C ILE A 204 15.20 15.85 -9.90
N ALA A 205 14.17 15.38 -9.19
CA ALA A 205 13.95 13.97 -8.89
C ALA A 205 13.49 13.16 -10.11
N ARG A 206 13.71 11.84 -10.10
CA ARG A 206 13.25 10.98 -11.20
C ARG A 206 11.72 10.84 -11.21
N PRO A 207 11.08 10.79 -12.39
CA PRO A 207 9.65 10.49 -12.48
C PRO A 207 9.41 9.10 -11.88
N ARG A 208 8.41 8.98 -10.99
CA ARG A 208 8.07 7.79 -10.18
C ARG A 208 8.90 7.57 -8.90
N SER A 209 9.92 8.39 -8.60
CA SER A 209 10.64 8.27 -7.32
C SER A 209 9.73 8.63 -6.11
N PRO A 210 10.04 8.14 -4.90
CA PRO A 210 9.35 8.57 -3.67
C PRO A 210 9.25 10.10 -3.55
N TRP A 211 10.32 10.83 -3.82
CA TRP A 211 10.36 12.30 -3.84
C TRP A 211 9.45 12.91 -4.91
N SER A 212 9.42 12.36 -6.13
CA SER A 212 8.52 12.85 -7.18
C SER A 212 7.05 12.64 -6.79
N ARG A 213 6.72 11.47 -6.20
CA ARG A 213 5.35 11.17 -5.73
C ARG A 213 4.92 12.11 -4.59
N TRP A 214 5.81 12.32 -3.63
CA TRP A 214 5.58 13.18 -2.48
C TRP A 214 5.50 14.68 -2.86
N ARG A 215 6.47 15.18 -3.64
CA ARG A 215 6.67 16.63 -3.85
C ARG A 215 6.15 17.16 -5.19
N TYR A 216 6.15 16.34 -6.24
CA TYR A 216 5.71 16.76 -7.58
C TYR A 216 4.25 16.38 -7.87
N GLY A 217 3.63 15.52 -7.05
CA GLY A 217 2.22 15.14 -7.19
C GLY A 217 1.22 16.32 -7.14
N THR A 218 1.57 17.41 -6.46
CA THR A 218 0.76 18.64 -6.39
C THR A 218 1.21 19.74 -7.36
N ARG A 219 2.30 19.52 -8.13
CA ARG A 219 2.95 20.53 -8.98
C ARG A 219 3.17 20.01 -10.41
N PRO A 220 2.17 20.10 -11.31
CA PRO A 220 2.20 19.48 -12.63
C PRO A 220 3.39 19.94 -13.49
N ARG A 221 3.71 21.24 -13.49
CA ARG A 221 4.87 21.79 -14.22
C ARG A 221 6.23 21.17 -13.82
N LYS A 222 6.44 20.85 -12.54
CA LYS A 222 7.69 20.22 -12.08
C LYS A 222 7.74 18.73 -12.41
N TYR A 223 6.58 18.05 -12.42
CA TYR A 223 6.46 16.66 -12.85
C TYR A 223 6.70 16.53 -14.36
N GLU A 224 6.08 17.38 -15.17
CA GLU A 224 6.29 17.45 -16.62
C GLU A 224 7.76 17.72 -16.97
N LYS A 225 8.42 18.65 -16.27
CA LYS A 225 9.86 18.90 -16.43
C LYS A 225 10.73 17.69 -16.05
N ALA A 226 10.31 16.89 -15.07
CA ALA A 226 11.00 15.65 -14.69
C ALA A 226 10.83 14.57 -15.77
N VAL A 227 9.62 14.39 -16.31
CA VAL A 227 9.30 13.44 -17.38
C VAL A 227 10.00 13.81 -18.70
N ALA A 228 9.94 15.08 -19.11
CA ALA A 228 10.60 15.58 -20.33
C ALA A 228 12.13 15.43 -20.30
N ARG A 229 12.73 15.52 -19.11
CA ARG A 229 14.17 15.32 -18.94
C ARG A 229 14.56 13.85 -18.96
N GLU A 230 13.79 13.00 -18.29
CA GLU A 230 14.04 11.55 -18.25
C GLU A 230 13.98 10.97 -19.67
N THR A 231 12.97 11.37 -20.45
CA THR A 231 12.82 11.00 -21.86
C THR A 231 14.00 11.51 -22.72
N ARG A 232 14.37 12.80 -22.62
CA ARG A 232 15.45 13.37 -23.46
C ARG A 232 16.84 12.80 -23.21
N TYR A 233 17.24 12.61 -21.94
CA TYR A 233 18.63 12.27 -21.61
C TYR A 233 18.83 10.80 -21.26
N ARG A 234 17.80 10.12 -20.74
CA ARG A 234 17.96 8.77 -20.20
C ARG A 234 17.47 7.69 -21.14
N GLU A 235 16.43 7.90 -21.94
CA GLU A 235 16.04 6.89 -22.95
C GLU A 235 17.20 6.48 -23.87
N PRO A 236 18.07 7.41 -24.35
CA PRO A 236 19.23 7.03 -25.13
C PRO A 236 20.22 6.18 -24.33
N LEU A 237 20.52 6.57 -23.08
CA LEU A 237 21.45 5.85 -22.21
C LEU A 237 20.90 4.49 -21.78
N ILE A 238 19.58 4.36 -21.58
CA ILE A 238 18.94 3.07 -21.29
C ILE A 238 19.06 2.16 -22.51
N ARG A 239 18.83 2.65 -23.72
CA ARG A 239 18.99 1.85 -24.95
C ARG A 239 20.43 1.37 -25.11
N TRP A 240 21.41 2.25 -24.90
CA TRP A 240 22.83 1.87 -24.90
C TRP A 240 23.18 0.84 -23.82
N LYS A 241 22.69 1.06 -22.60
CA LYS A 241 22.86 0.13 -21.48
C LYS A 241 22.23 -1.23 -21.79
N VAL A 242 21.02 -1.26 -22.33
CA VAL A 242 20.31 -2.48 -22.72
C VAL A 242 21.10 -3.23 -23.79
N ALA A 243 21.60 -2.53 -24.81
CA ALA A 243 22.45 -3.13 -25.84
C ALA A 243 23.73 -3.75 -25.27
N PHE A 244 24.38 -3.08 -24.30
CA PHE A 244 25.55 -3.61 -23.62
C PHE A 244 25.22 -4.82 -22.72
N GLN A 245 24.12 -4.75 -21.96
CA GLN A 245 23.65 -5.87 -21.12
C GLN A 245 23.28 -7.09 -21.96
N GLU A 246 22.66 -6.90 -23.13
CA GLU A 246 22.33 -7.96 -24.08
C GLU A 246 23.57 -8.56 -24.74
N ALA A 247 24.65 -7.78 -24.93
CA ALA A 247 25.94 -8.31 -25.39
C ALA A 247 26.59 -9.23 -24.35
N VAL A 248 26.46 -8.92 -23.06
CA VAL A 248 27.03 -9.71 -21.94
C VAL A 248 26.17 -10.95 -21.62
N ALA A 249 24.84 -10.84 -21.66
CA ALA A 249 23.92 -11.87 -21.14
C ALA A 249 23.03 -12.58 -22.19
N GLY A 250 23.09 -12.19 -23.46
CA GLY A 250 22.23 -12.71 -24.52
C GLY A 250 20.94 -11.91 -24.71
N ARG A 251 20.28 -12.05 -25.89
CA ARG A 251 18.99 -11.39 -26.16
C ARG A 251 17.90 -11.99 -25.28
N PHE A 252 17.18 -11.14 -24.57
CA PHE A 252 15.93 -11.48 -23.89
C PHE A 252 14.80 -11.23 -24.91
N GLY A 253 13.99 -12.24 -25.27
CA GLY A 253 12.84 -12.09 -26.20
C GLY A 253 11.77 -11.16 -25.61
N LEU A 254 10.85 -10.52 -26.34
CA LEU A 254 10.52 -10.35 -27.77
C LEU A 254 10.32 -8.83 -28.04
N PRO A 255 10.29 -8.37 -29.30
CA PRO A 255 9.97 -6.99 -29.63
C PRO A 255 8.45 -6.77 -29.58
N GLU A 256 7.97 -5.95 -28.65
CA GLU A 256 6.71 -5.25 -28.87
C GLU A 256 7.03 -4.04 -29.75
N ASP A 257 6.58 -4.09 -30.99
CA ASP A 257 6.47 -2.93 -31.85
C ASP A 257 5.67 -1.87 -31.10
N LEU A 258 6.38 -0.90 -30.52
CA LEU A 258 5.78 0.32 -30.04
C LEU A 258 5.08 0.95 -31.25
N PRO A 259 3.74 1.09 -31.26
CA PRO A 259 3.10 1.82 -32.33
C PRO A 259 3.74 3.21 -32.36
N GLU A 260 4.18 3.54 -33.56
CA GLU A 260 4.84 4.75 -34.00
C GLU A 260 4.36 5.96 -33.20
N LYS A 261 5.29 6.79 -32.73
CA LYS A 261 4.99 8.07 -32.07
C LYS A 261 4.03 8.86 -32.94
N SER A 262 2.72 8.77 -32.65
CA SER A 262 1.72 9.62 -33.26
C SER A 262 2.09 11.05 -32.90
N GLN A 263 2.53 11.74 -33.94
CA GLN A 263 2.92 13.13 -33.92
C GLN A 263 1.82 13.94 -33.24
N THR A 264 2.23 14.88 -32.40
CA THR A 264 1.36 15.85 -31.74
C THR A 264 0.53 16.61 -32.76
N ALA A 265 -0.66 16.11 -33.07
CA ALA A 265 -1.67 16.84 -33.82
C ALA A 265 -2.18 18.02 -32.96
N ARG A 266 -2.11 19.23 -33.51
CA ARG A 266 -2.75 20.42 -32.95
C ARG A 266 -4.24 20.13 -32.75
N VAL A 267 -4.74 20.53 -31.60
CA VAL A 267 -6.18 20.56 -31.30
C VAL A 267 -6.82 21.59 -32.24
N PRO A 268 -7.79 21.23 -33.10
CA PRO A 268 -8.61 22.21 -33.79
C PRO A 268 -9.55 22.87 -32.77
N ASP A 269 -9.78 24.18 -32.90
CA ASP A 269 -10.79 24.90 -32.14
C ASP A 269 -12.17 24.29 -32.44
N LEU A 270 -12.81 23.74 -31.40
CA LEU A 270 -14.16 23.20 -31.48
C LEU A 270 -15.18 24.33 -31.22
N PRO A 271 -16.36 24.32 -31.87
CA PRO A 271 -17.45 25.20 -31.52
C PRO A 271 -17.94 24.94 -30.09
N PRO A 272 -18.55 25.94 -29.41
CA PRO A 272 -19.09 25.75 -28.07
C PRO A 272 -20.23 24.71 -28.06
N PRO A 273 -20.37 23.91 -27.00
CA PRO A 273 -21.44 22.91 -26.88
C PRO A 273 -22.83 23.58 -26.81
N ASP A 274 -23.84 22.86 -27.32
CA ASP A 274 -25.25 23.25 -27.28
C ASP A 274 -25.69 23.66 -25.86
N ARG A 275 -26.48 24.73 -25.80
CA ARG A 275 -26.75 25.56 -24.60
C ARG A 275 -27.57 24.90 -23.47
N GLY A 276 -27.72 23.57 -23.47
CA GLY A 276 -28.50 22.83 -22.47
C GLY A 276 -27.70 21.99 -21.45
N GLU A 277 -26.46 21.59 -21.75
CA GLU A 277 -25.73 20.61 -20.93
C GLU A 277 -24.75 21.27 -19.94
N ARG A 278 -25.07 21.28 -18.64
CA ARG A 278 -24.15 21.80 -17.60
C ARG A 278 -23.00 20.83 -17.33
N ALA A 279 -21.80 21.20 -17.74
CA ALA A 279 -20.59 20.48 -17.38
C ALA A 279 -20.25 20.64 -15.88
N PRO A 280 -19.88 19.57 -15.14
CA PRO A 280 -19.50 19.66 -13.74
C PRO A 280 -18.30 20.59 -13.50
N ASN A 281 -18.29 21.32 -12.37
CA ASN A 281 -17.20 22.26 -12.05
C ASN A 281 -15.82 21.56 -12.01
N PRO A 282 -14.83 22.01 -12.80
CA PRO A 282 -13.55 21.32 -12.96
C PRO A 282 -12.66 21.37 -11.72
N VAL A 283 -12.73 22.45 -10.94
CA VAL A 283 -11.88 22.67 -9.77
C VAL A 283 -12.41 21.89 -8.58
N LEU A 284 -13.72 22.02 -8.29
CA LEU A 284 -14.36 21.30 -7.20
C LEU A 284 -14.29 19.78 -7.41
N SER A 285 -14.53 19.30 -8.63
CA SER A 285 -14.41 17.87 -8.94
C SER A 285 -12.98 17.35 -8.80
N ALA A 286 -11.97 18.14 -9.18
CA ALA A 286 -10.57 17.76 -9.00
C ALA A 286 -10.17 17.71 -7.51
N LEU A 287 -10.66 18.64 -6.70
CA LEU A 287 -10.44 18.64 -5.25
C LEU A 287 -11.11 17.43 -4.58
N LYS A 288 -12.39 17.17 -4.89
CA LYS A 288 -13.13 15.98 -4.42
C LYS A 288 -12.40 14.69 -4.82
N TRP A 289 -11.99 14.56 -6.09
CA TRP A 289 -11.25 13.39 -6.57
C TRP A 289 -9.91 13.18 -5.84
N ARG A 290 -9.16 14.25 -5.59
CA ARG A 290 -7.91 14.17 -4.82
C ARG A 290 -8.15 13.71 -3.38
N SER A 291 -9.24 14.17 -2.76
CA SER A 291 -9.65 13.71 -1.43
C SER A 291 -10.01 12.23 -1.43
N THR A 292 -10.85 11.78 -2.38
CA THR A 292 -11.24 10.37 -2.54
C THR A 292 -10.03 9.47 -2.76
N ARG A 293 -9.13 9.85 -3.68
CA ARG A 293 -7.90 9.09 -3.94
C ARG A 293 -7.02 8.97 -2.70
N ARG A 294 -6.80 10.06 -1.95
CA ARG A 294 -6.00 10.02 -0.71
C ARG A 294 -6.59 9.12 0.37
N ARG A 295 -7.92 8.99 0.42
CA ARG A 295 -8.61 8.13 1.41
C ARG A 295 -8.53 6.66 1.03
N LEU A 296 -8.59 6.35 -0.26
CA LEU A 296 -8.57 4.98 -0.77
C LEU A 296 -7.14 4.47 -1.03
N ASP A 297 -6.16 5.36 -1.18
CA ASP A 297 -4.74 4.99 -1.27
C ASP A 297 -4.30 4.33 0.06
N SER A 298 -3.91 3.07 0.00
CA SER A 298 -3.33 2.36 1.15
C SER A 298 -1.95 2.94 1.49
N VAL A 299 -1.74 3.23 2.77
CA VAL A 299 -0.40 3.59 3.26
C VAL A 299 0.30 2.29 3.65
N PRO A 300 1.48 1.98 3.10
CA PRO A 300 2.23 0.80 3.53
C PRO A 300 2.51 0.86 5.03
N VAL A 301 2.18 -0.23 5.71
CA VAL A 301 2.14 -0.35 7.18
C VAL A 301 3.48 0.05 7.80
N TRP A 302 4.59 -0.37 7.19
CA TRP A 302 5.95 -0.16 7.70
C TRP A 302 6.55 1.22 7.42
N ARG A 303 5.92 2.07 6.59
CA ARG A 303 6.49 3.38 6.26
C ARG A 303 6.71 4.24 7.50
N LEU A 304 5.71 4.35 8.37
CA LEU A 304 5.79 5.17 9.57
C LEU A 304 6.80 4.61 10.58
N PRO A 305 6.77 3.32 10.96
CA PRO A 305 7.79 2.74 11.82
C PRO A 305 9.22 2.93 11.31
N VAL A 306 9.48 2.65 10.03
CA VAL A 306 10.83 2.82 9.45
C VAL A 306 11.27 4.29 9.50
N THR A 307 10.37 5.24 9.24
CA THR A 307 10.72 6.67 9.36
C THR A 307 11.01 7.10 10.79
N LEU A 308 10.27 6.58 11.78
CA LEU A 308 10.48 6.91 13.20
C LEU A 308 11.78 6.31 13.72
N VAL A 309 12.10 5.07 13.37
CA VAL A 309 13.38 4.43 13.72
C VAL A 309 14.55 5.17 13.07
N SER A 310 14.44 5.52 11.78
CA SER A 310 15.49 6.29 11.10
C SER A 310 15.70 7.66 11.77
N LEU A 311 14.61 8.34 12.15
CA LEU A 311 14.68 9.60 12.88
C LEU A 311 15.29 9.43 14.27
N ALA A 312 15.00 8.35 14.98
CA ALA A 312 15.58 8.04 16.27
C ALA A 312 17.08 7.77 16.19
N ILE A 313 17.55 7.04 15.17
CA ILE A 313 18.99 6.84 14.93
C ILE A 313 19.68 8.19 14.71
N VAL A 314 19.13 9.05 13.85
CA VAL A 314 19.67 10.40 13.62
C VAL A 314 19.63 11.23 14.90
N ALA A 315 18.54 11.16 15.65
CA ALA A 315 18.40 11.89 16.92
C ALA A 315 19.44 11.44 17.95
N ALA A 316 19.74 10.15 18.04
CA ALA A 316 20.75 9.61 18.95
C ALA A 316 22.16 10.14 18.60
N LEU A 317 22.53 10.11 17.32
CA LEU A 317 23.82 10.66 16.87
C LEU A 317 23.94 12.16 17.14
N VAL A 318 22.85 12.92 16.92
CA VAL A 318 22.83 14.36 17.17
C VAL A 318 22.84 14.66 18.67
N SER A 319 22.08 13.93 19.48
CA SER A 319 22.02 14.18 20.92
C SER A 319 23.36 13.88 21.60
N THR A 320 24.05 12.79 21.23
CA THR A 320 25.40 12.51 21.69
C THR A 320 26.37 13.65 21.36
N ALA A 321 26.36 14.12 20.11
CA ALA A 321 27.24 15.22 19.70
C ALA A 321 26.95 16.54 20.44
N VAL A 322 25.69 16.78 20.81
CA VAL A 322 25.29 17.95 21.59
C VAL A 322 25.66 17.79 23.06
N ASP A 323 25.51 16.59 23.63
CA ASP A 323 25.91 16.29 25.01
C ASP A 323 27.40 16.54 25.23
N ASP A 324 28.25 16.11 24.28
CA ASP A 324 29.69 16.38 24.29
C ASP A 324 30.02 17.88 24.25
N ALA A 325 29.18 18.69 23.58
CA ALA A 325 29.39 20.11 23.38
C ALA A 325 28.86 20.99 24.53
N VAL A 326 27.70 20.64 25.09
CA VAL A 326 26.94 21.50 26.03
C VAL A 326 27.23 21.15 27.50
N ARG A 327 27.89 20.01 27.79
CA ARG A 327 28.37 19.62 29.13
C ARG A 327 27.39 19.97 30.26
N ILE A 328 26.19 19.41 30.17
CA ILE A 328 25.19 19.52 31.24
C ILE A 328 25.57 18.52 32.33
N GLU A 329 25.71 18.98 33.58
CA GLU A 329 25.84 18.09 34.73
C GLU A 329 24.62 17.16 34.80
N SER A 330 24.87 15.85 34.68
CA SER A 330 23.82 14.85 34.82
C SER A 330 24.23 13.77 35.82
N ILE A 331 23.28 12.88 36.12
CA ILE A 331 23.44 11.71 36.97
C ILE A 331 24.70 10.93 36.57
N ASP A 332 25.36 10.28 37.54
CA ASP A 332 26.46 9.35 37.33
C ASP A 332 26.33 8.47 36.06
N VAL A 333 27.45 8.26 35.38
CA VAL A 333 27.55 7.52 34.10
C VAL A 333 27.03 6.09 34.24
N GLY A 334 27.38 5.42 35.33
CA GLY A 334 26.94 4.06 35.60
C GLY A 334 25.42 3.99 35.80
N THR A 335 24.87 4.94 36.54
CA THR A 335 23.42 5.05 36.76
C THR A 335 22.67 5.32 35.46
N THR A 336 23.16 6.24 34.62
CA THR A 336 22.56 6.57 33.32
C THR A 336 22.60 5.39 32.35
N ALA A 337 23.75 4.70 32.26
CA ALA A 337 23.88 3.49 31.46
C ALA A 337 22.91 2.38 31.90
N THR A 338 22.79 2.19 33.22
CA THR A 338 21.87 1.21 33.80
C THR A 338 20.41 1.56 33.49
N LEU A 339 20.01 2.82 33.65
CA LEU A 339 18.66 3.28 33.32
C LEU A 339 18.34 3.06 31.83
N LEU A 340 19.25 3.41 30.93
CA LEU A 340 19.06 3.23 29.48
C LEU A 340 19.00 1.75 29.09
N ALA A 341 19.80 0.89 29.73
CA ALA A 341 19.74 -0.56 29.53
C ALA A 341 18.41 -1.15 30.01
N VAL A 342 17.92 -0.72 31.18
CA VAL A 342 16.59 -1.12 31.71
C VAL A 342 15.48 -0.67 30.76
N ILE A 343 15.54 0.57 30.26
CA ILE A 343 14.58 1.08 29.27
C ILE A 343 14.66 0.26 27.98
N ALA A 344 15.86 0.00 27.45
CA ALA A 344 16.04 -0.80 26.23
C ALA A 344 15.44 -2.20 26.37
N GLY A 345 15.71 -2.90 27.48
CA GLY A 345 15.14 -4.22 27.77
C GLY A 345 13.61 -4.20 27.91
N ALA A 346 13.08 -3.19 28.62
CA ALA A 346 11.63 -2.99 28.75
C ALA A 346 10.97 -2.72 27.39
N MET A 347 11.60 -1.90 26.53
CA MET A 347 11.08 -1.57 25.20
C MET A 347 11.16 -2.76 24.22
N ALA A 348 12.20 -3.60 24.30
CA ALA A 348 12.27 -4.84 23.54
C ALA A 348 11.10 -5.78 23.88
N THR A 349 10.85 -5.96 25.19
CA THR A 349 9.74 -6.79 25.70
C THR A 349 8.38 -6.21 25.29
N LEU A 350 8.21 -4.89 25.45
CA LEU A 350 6.99 -4.18 25.06
C LEU A 350 6.70 -4.30 23.57
N THR A 351 7.73 -4.19 22.72
CA THR A 351 7.60 -4.33 21.27
C THR A 351 7.15 -5.75 20.90
N GLY A 352 7.73 -6.78 21.53
CA GLY A 352 7.29 -8.16 21.35
C GLY A 352 5.85 -8.38 21.77
N LEU A 353 5.46 -7.88 22.95
CA LEU A 353 4.08 -7.98 23.46
C LEU A 353 3.08 -7.28 22.53
N VAL A 354 3.44 -6.13 22.00
CA VAL A 354 2.62 -5.36 21.06
C VAL A 354 2.48 -6.08 19.72
N PHE A 355 3.56 -6.65 19.20
CA PHE A 355 3.51 -7.46 17.98
C PHE A 355 2.60 -8.68 18.15
N THR A 356 2.71 -9.37 19.29
CA THR A 356 1.82 -10.48 19.65
C THR A 356 0.37 -10.04 19.77
N ALA A 357 0.09 -8.96 20.52
CA ALA A 357 -1.27 -8.44 20.70
C ALA A 357 -1.90 -8.00 19.37
N VAL A 358 -1.14 -7.32 18.50
CA VAL A 358 -1.59 -6.90 17.17
C VAL A 358 -1.87 -8.10 16.27
N THR A 359 -0.99 -9.10 16.28
CA THR A 359 -1.15 -10.33 15.49
C THR A 359 -2.36 -11.13 15.98
N LEU A 360 -2.54 -11.29 17.30
CA LEU A 360 -3.72 -11.91 17.88
C LEU A 360 -5.00 -11.15 17.55
N ALA A 361 -4.98 -9.82 17.57
CA ALA A 361 -6.13 -9.01 17.18
C ALA A 361 -6.49 -9.20 15.70
N MET A 362 -5.50 -9.31 14.81
CA MET A 362 -5.73 -9.63 13.39
C MET A 362 -6.28 -11.05 13.21
N GLN A 363 -5.74 -12.03 13.95
CA GLN A 363 -6.19 -13.42 13.91
C GLN A 363 -7.63 -13.55 14.40
N PHE A 364 -7.97 -12.93 15.55
CA PHE A 364 -9.33 -12.87 16.07
C PHE A 364 -10.26 -12.15 15.10
N GLY A 365 -9.88 -10.96 14.62
CA GLY A 365 -10.69 -10.18 13.67
C GLY A 365 -11.01 -10.96 12.39
N GLY A 366 -10.01 -11.65 11.81
CA GLY A 366 -10.20 -12.46 10.60
C GLY A 366 -11.01 -13.74 10.81
N SER A 367 -10.80 -14.43 11.93
CA SER A 367 -11.43 -15.73 12.20
C SER A 367 -12.82 -15.62 12.83
N GLN A 368 -13.06 -14.64 13.70
CA GLN A 368 -14.28 -14.51 14.50
C GLN A 368 -15.23 -13.43 14.00
N ILE A 369 -14.73 -12.41 13.30
CA ILE A 369 -15.54 -11.25 12.91
C ILE A 369 -15.74 -11.18 11.39
N SER A 370 -14.70 -10.86 10.62
CA SER A 370 -14.72 -10.85 9.16
C SER A 370 -13.30 -10.68 8.61
N VAL A 371 -12.99 -11.35 7.50
CA VAL A 371 -11.70 -11.24 6.80
C VAL A 371 -11.38 -9.79 6.40
N ARG A 372 -12.41 -8.95 6.22
CA ARG A 372 -12.26 -7.52 5.88
C ARG A 372 -11.74 -6.65 7.03
N VAL A 373 -11.74 -7.15 8.27
CA VAL A 373 -11.24 -6.41 9.44
C VAL A 373 -9.70 -6.33 9.44
N ILE A 374 -9.00 -7.29 8.85
CA ILE A 374 -7.53 -7.34 8.87
C ILE A 374 -6.91 -6.13 8.14
N PRO A 375 -7.27 -5.82 6.88
CA PRO A 375 -6.74 -4.63 6.20
C PRO A 375 -7.10 -3.34 6.93
N MET A 376 -8.26 -3.28 7.58
CA MET A 376 -8.67 -2.12 8.38
C MET A 376 -7.78 -1.93 9.60
N LEU A 377 -7.50 -3.01 10.36
CA LEU A 377 -6.62 -3.00 11.52
C LEU A 377 -5.23 -2.49 11.14
N GLN A 378 -4.65 -3.04 10.06
CA GLN A 378 -3.32 -2.64 9.55
C GLN A 378 -3.22 -1.16 9.17
N GLN A 379 -4.33 -0.54 8.77
CA GLN A 379 -4.38 0.88 8.41
C GLN A 379 -4.69 1.80 9.60
N GLN A 380 -4.93 1.26 10.81
CA GLN A 380 -5.19 2.10 11.98
C GLN A 380 -3.93 2.92 12.35
N PRO A 381 -4.06 4.26 12.51
CA PRO A 381 -2.92 5.12 12.83
C PRO A 381 -2.30 4.77 14.19
N MET A 382 -3.13 4.51 15.21
CA MET A 382 -2.66 4.18 16.56
C MET A 382 -1.67 3.01 16.52
N MET A 383 -2.03 1.92 15.85
CA MET A 383 -1.19 0.71 15.77
C MET A 383 0.17 0.97 15.11
N ARG A 384 0.19 1.76 14.03
CA ARG A 384 1.42 2.14 13.31
C ARG A 384 2.30 3.07 14.13
N TRP A 385 1.70 4.02 14.86
CA TRP A 385 2.42 4.90 15.78
C TRP A 385 3.00 4.09 16.94
N SER A 386 2.23 3.20 17.57
CA SER A 386 2.69 2.36 18.68
C SER A 386 3.91 1.54 18.28
N ILE A 387 3.82 0.74 17.22
CA ILE A 387 4.96 -0.08 16.74
C ILE A 387 6.16 0.81 16.41
N GLY A 388 5.94 1.94 15.73
CA GLY A 388 7.01 2.82 15.29
C GLY A 388 7.72 3.54 16.43
N VAL A 389 6.99 4.07 17.41
CA VAL A 389 7.56 4.75 18.57
C VAL A 389 8.26 3.73 19.48
N PHE A 390 7.70 2.55 19.70
CA PHE A 390 8.34 1.56 20.57
C PHE A 390 9.69 1.09 20.01
N LEU A 391 9.72 0.79 18.71
CA LEU A 391 10.95 0.40 18.02
C LEU A 391 11.96 1.56 17.94
N ALA A 392 11.48 2.80 17.77
CA ALA A 392 12.32 3.98 17.76
C ALA A 392 12.94 4.27 19.14
N THR A 393 12.17 4.19 20.22
CA THR A 393 12.66 4.35 21.60
C THR A 393 13.67 3.26 21.94
N PHE A 394 13.41 2.00 21.56
CA PHE A 394 14.35 0.90 21.71
C PHE A 394 15.68 1.17 20.99
N ALA A 395 15.63 1.54 19.70
CA ALA A 395 16.83 1.83 18.92
C ALA A 395 17.61 3.02 19.50
N TYR A 396 16.90 4.08 19.90
CA TYR A 396 17.50 5.26 20.52
C TYR A 396 18.25 4.90 21.81
N THR A 397 17.60 4.23 22.77
CA THR A 397 18.23 3.92 24.05
C THR A 397 19.36 2.90 23.91
N LEU A 398 19.26 1.96 22.97
CA LEU A 398 20.34 1.02 22.68
C LEU A 398 21.59 1.70 22.13
N ILE A 399 21.43 2.66 21.21
CA ILE A 399 22.56 3.42 20.63
C ILE A 399 23.26 4.23 21.72
N ILE A 400 22.50 4.98 22.54
CA ILE A 400 23.10 5.77 23.63
C ILE A 400 23.77 4.86 24.68
N ALA A 401 23.16 3.71 25.02
CA ALA A 401 23.78 2.76 25.95
C ALA A 401 25.07 2.15 25.40
N ALA A 402 25.12 1.83 24.11
CA ALA A 402 26.33 1.35 23.44
C ALA A 402 27.43 2.41 23.42
N GLU A 403 27.07 3.67 23.14
CA GLU A 403 28.00 4.80 23.13
C GLU A 403 28.63 5.07 24.51
N ILE A 404 27.82 5.06 25.58
CA ILE A 404 28.33 5.20 26.96
C ILE A 404 29.27 4.05 27.31
N THR A 405 29.00 2.85 26.81
CA THR A 405 29.87 1.67 27.03
C THR A 405 31.19 1.79 26.27
N ALA A 406 31.19 2.37 25.07
CA ALA A 406 32.39 2.64 24.30
C ALA A 406 33.22 3.79 24.90
N SER A 407 32.56 4.79 25.48
CA SER A 407 33.19 6.04 25.96
C SER A 407 33.50 6.05 27.47
N ARG A 408 33.62 4.88 28.11
CA ARG A 408 33.77 4.71 29.58
C ARG A 408 34.92 5.51 30.20
N GLU A 409 35.94 5.87 29.43
CA GLU A 409 37.11 6.63 29.90
C GLU A 409 36.81 8.12 30.12
N SER A 410 35.77 8.67 29.48
CA SER A 410 35.46 10.10 29.51
C SER A 410 34.81 10.57 30.81
N GLY A 411 34.23 9.67 31.63
CA GLY A 411 33.66 9.98 32.95
C GLY A 411 32.40 10.86 32.96
N HIS A 412 31.83 11.22 31.80
CA HIS A 412 30.66 12.10 31.69
C HIS A 412 29.42 11.35 31.18
N ALA A 413 28.26 11.68 31.73
CA ALA A 413 26.99 11.09 31.36
C ALA A 413 26.22 12.02 30.38
N PRO A 414 25.58 11.48 29.34
CA PRO A 414 24.89 12.29 28.34
C PRO A 414 23.49 12.71 28.84
N GLY A 415 23.40 13.89 29.46
CA GLY A 415 22.18 14.38 30.11
C GLY A 415 21.00 14.69 29.18
N ILE A 416 21.26 15.29 28.01
CA ILE A 416 20.23 15.58 26.99
C ILE A 416 19.73 14.27 26.41
N SER A 417 20.63 13.35 26.08
CA SER A 417 20.27 12.05 25.54
C SER A 417 19.42 11.25 26.52
N ALA A 418 19.77 11.25 27.81
CA ALA A 418 18.99 10.62 28.88
C ALA A 418 17.59 11.26 29.03
N THR A 419 17.50 12.59 28.95
CA THR A 419 16.21 13.31 29.02
C THR A 419 15.29 12.96 27.86
N ILE A 420 15.83 12.92 26.63
CA ILE A 420 15.08 12.50 25.45
C ILE A 420 14.61 11.04 25.60
N ALA A 421 15.47 10.14 26.09
CA ALA A 421 15.09 8.76 26.37
C ALA A 421 13.95 8.66 27.38
N ALA A 422 13.97 9.47 28.44
CA ALA A 422 12.90 9.52 29.43
C ALA A 422 11.58 10.01 28.83
N ILE A 423 11.61 11.07 28.01
CA ILE A 423 10.42 11.59 27.30
C ILE A 423 9.85 10.53 26.35
N LEU A 424 10.71 9.88 25.55
CA LEU A 424 10.32 8.81 24.65
C LEU A 424 9.73 7.61 25.40
N THR A 425 10.24 7.29 26.59
CA THR A 425 9.70 6.23 27.45
C THR A 425 8.30 6.58 27.96
N LEU A 426 8.08 7.81 28.41
CA LEU A 426 6.75 8.29 28.83
C LEU A 426 5.75 8.28 27.66
N ALA A 427 6.19 8.74 26.47
CA ALA A 427 5.39 8.67 25.26
C ALA A 427 5.04 7.21 24.89
N SER A 428 6.00 6.29 25.03
CA SER A 428 5.76 4.85 24.84
C SER A 428 4.72 4.30 25.81
N ALA A 429 4.82 4.64 27.10
CA ALA A 429 3.87 4.17 28.11
C ALA A 429 2.44 4.66 27.83
N TYR A 430 2.26 5.95 27.50
CA TYR A 430 0.96 6.50 27.11
C TYR A 430 0.40 5.79 25.87
N LEU A 431 1.24 5.60 24.85
CA LEU A 431 0.85 5.01 23.58
C LEU A 431 0.52 3.51 23.72
N PHE A 432 1.10 2.83 24.70
CA PHE A 432 0.75 1.45 25.05
C PHE A 432 -0.65 1.36 25.66
N ILE A 433 -0.97 2.22 26.64
CA ILE A 433 -2.33 2.29 27.22
C ILE A 433 -3.36 2.60 26.13
N ALA A 434 -3.04 3.55 25.26
CA ALA A 434 -3.90 3.93 24.15
C ALA A 434 -4.08 2.79 23.12
N LEU A 435 -3.03 1.99 22.88
CA LEU A 435 -3.11 0.80 22.03
C LEU A 435 -4.03 -0.26 22.62
N VAL A 436 -3.90 -0.58 23.91
CA VAL A 436 -4.74 -1.57 24.60
C VAL A 436 -6.21 -1.17 24.50
N GLY A 437 -6.54 0.09 24.79
CA GLY A 437 -7.90 0.61 24.63
C GLY A 437 -8.39 0.55 23.18
N LYS A 438 -7.52 0.81 22.20
CA LYS A 438 -7.88 0.74 20.78
C LYS A 438 -8.13 -0.69 20.31
N VAL A 439 -7.29 -1.65 20.71
CA VAL A 439 -7.47 -3.07 20.38
C VAL A 439 -8.79 -3.58 20.98
N GLY A 440 -9.05 -3.32 22.26
CA GLY A 440 -10.31 -3.73 22.90
C GLY A 440 -11.55 -3.18 22.21
N ASN A 441 -11.51 -1.90 21.79
CA ASN A 441 -12.61 -1.28 21.05
C ASN A 441 -12.84 -1.90 19.66
N ILE A 442 -11.79 -2.31 18.96
CA ILE A 442 -11.93 -2.91 17.61
C ILE A 442 -12.43 -4.36 17.69
N LEU A 443 -12.05 -5.10 18.73
CA LEU A 443 -12.54 -6.47 18.94
C LEU A 443 -14.01 -6.51 19.37
N ASN A 444 -14.60 -5.37 19.77
CA ASN A 444 -16.02 -5.25 20.05
C ASN A 444 -16.83 -5.18 18.74
N SER A 445 -17.56 -6.25 18.42
CA SER A 445 -18.34 -6.35 17.18
C SER A 445 -19.39 -5.24 17.02
N SER A 446 -20.01 -4.78 18.10
CA SER A 446 -21.00 -3.70 18.06
C SER A 446 -20.37 -2.35 17.72
N GLN A 447 -19.16 -2.08 18.24
CA GLN A 447 -18.42 -0.88 17.85
C GLN A 447 -17.99 -0.92 16.39
N LEU A 448 -17.55 -2.08 15.91
CA LEU A 448 -17.18 -2.28 14.52
C LEU A 448 -18.38 -2.07 13.57
N LEU A 449 -19.54 -2.65 13.90
CA LEU A 449 -20.77 -2.47 13.13
C LEU A 449 -21.19 -1.00 13.06
N ARG A 450 -21.15 -0.27 14.18
CA ARG A 450 -21.40 1.18 14.21
C ARG A 450 -20.43 1.97 13.33
N TRP A 451 -19.15 1.60 13.33
CA TRP A 451 -18.14 2.23 12.49
C TRP A 451 -18.41 1.94 11.00
N LEU A 452 -18.72 0.69 10.63
CA LEU A 452 -19.06 0.32 9.26
C LEU A 452 -20.30 1.06 8.76
N ALA A 453 -21.33 1.15 9.60
CA ALA A 453 -22.53 1.93 9.28
C ALA A 453 -22.21 3.42 9.10
N ALA A 454 -21.31 4.00 9.90
CA ALA A 454 -20.87 5.39 9.72
C ALA A 454 -20.10 5.60 8.40
N GLU A 455 -19.22 4.67 8.02
CA GLU A 455 -18.55 4.71 6.72
C GLU A 455 -19.54 4.55 5.57
N GLY A 456 -20.53 3.67 5.71
CA GLY A 456 -21.64 3.48 4.77
C GLY A 456 -22.45 4.75 4.57
N ARG A 457 -22.91 5.40 5.64
CA ARG A 457 -23.59 6.71 5.58
C ARG A 457 -22.73 7.75 4.87
N GLY A 458 -21.44 7.81 5.21
CA GLY A 458 -20.48 8.68 4.54
C GLY A 458 -20.36 8.39 3.03
N ALA A 459 -20.38 7.13 2.63
CA ALA A 459 -20.36 6.71 1.22
C ALA A 459 -21.65 7.09 0.49
N ILE A 460 -22.81 6.96 1.15
CA ILE A 460 -24.11 7.38 0.62
C ILE A 460 -24.10 8.89 0.35
N TYR A 461 -23.73 9.72 1.33
CA TYR A 461 -23.69 11.18 1.15
C TYR A 461 -22.74 11.63 0.04
N ARG A 462 -21.64 10.89 -0.18
CA ARG A 462 -20.69 11.20 -1.26
C ARG A 462 -21.24 10.84 -2.64
N ARG A 463 -21.98 9.74 -2.72
CA ARG A 463 -22.51 9.20 -3.97
C ARG A 463 -23.80 9.89 -4.39
N TYR A 464 -24.69 10.10 -3.42
CA TYR A 464 -26.03 10.65 -3.59
C TYR A 464 -26.22 11.85 -2.62
N PRO A 465 -25.66 13.02 -2.96
CA PRO A 465 -25.80 14.23 -2.14
C PRO A 465 -27.26 14.71 -2.09
N VAL A 466 -27.64 15.34 -0.97
CA VAL A 466 -29.04 15.73 -0.68
C VAL A 466 -29.51 16.96 -1.48
N ASP A 467 -28.59 17.77 -2.00
CA ASP A 467 -28.89 19.07 -2.62
C ASP A 467 -29.33 18.99 -4.10
N ALA A 468 -29.70 17.80 -4.60
CA ALA A 468 -30.36 17.72 -5.90
C ALA A 468 -31.77 18.34 -5.72
N PRO A 469 -32.09 19.46 -6.39
CA PRO A 469 -33.40 20.09 -6.24
C PRO A 469 -34.49 19.07 -6.56
N PRO A 470 -35.60 19.03 -5.79
CA PRO A 470 -36.73 18.17 -6.13
C PRO A 470 -37.10 18.47 -7.57
N PRO A 471 -37.38 17.44 -8.40
CA PRO A 471 -37.76 17.67 -9.78
C PRO A 471 -38.93 18.66 -9.77
N ALA A 472 -38.76 19.80 -10.44
CA ALA A 472 -39.90 20.62 -10.80
C ALA A 472 -40.88 19.67 -11.50
N ALA A 473 -42.17 19.77 -11.17
CA ALA A 473 -43.24 18.98 -11.76
C ALA A 473 -43.37 19.27 -13.27
N SER A 474 -42.36 18.89 -14.03
CA SER A 474 -42.40 18.68 -15.46
C SER A 474 -43.00 17.31 -15.62
N ILE A 475 -44.04 17.24 -16.43
CA ILE A 475 -44.79 16.06 -16.83
C ILE A 475 -43.86 14.84 -16.83
N LEU A 476 -44.23 13.84 -16.01
CA LEU A 476 -43.65 12.51 -15.94
C LEU A 476 -43.74 11.90 -17.35
N THR A 477 -42.74 12.20 -18.16
CA THR A 477 -42.35 11.30 -19.24
C THR A 477 -41.46 10.30 -18.52
N PRO A 478 -41.81 9.00 -18.48
CA PRO A 478 -40.86 8.01 -17.96
C PRO A 478 -39.53 8.27 -18.68
N PRO A 479 -38.38 8.27 -17.97
CA PRO A 479 -37.11 8.25 -18.66
C PRO A 479 -37.23 7.10 -19.67
N PRO A 480 -36.93 7.32 -20.96
CA PRO A 480 -37.03 6.25 -21.93
C PRO A 480 -36.28 5.10 -21.29
N GLU A 481 -36.96 3.95 -21.12
CA GLU A 481 -36.26 2.68 -21.02
C GLU A 481 -35.15 2.82 -22.05
N VAL A 482 -33.90 2.74 -21.60
CA VAL A 482 -32.80 2.61 -22.53
C VAL A 482 -33.00 1.21 -23.09
N GLU A 483 -34.01 1.05 -23.96
CA GLU A 483 -33.91 0.23 -25.14
C GLU A 483 -32.47 0.46 -25.57
N ARG A 484 -31.70 -0.62 -25.52
CA ARG A 484 -30.46 -0.71 -26.25
C ARG A 484 -30.87 -0.46 -27.69
N ASP A 485 -30.93 0.82 -28.07
CA ASP A 485 -31.02 1.24 -29.44
C ASP A 485 -29.90 0.44 -30.09
N GLY A 486 -30.24 -0.46 -31.00
CA GLY A 486 -29.38 -1.53 -31.50
C GLY A 486 -28.09 -1.06 -32.18
N THR A 487 -27.75 0.22 -32.03
CA THR A 487 -26.43 0.82 -32.13
C THR A 487 -25.36 -0.06 -31.51
N GLU A 488 -24.62 -0.74 -32.37
CA GLU A 488 -23.37 -1.40 -31.98
C GLU A 488 -22.39 -0.38 -31.37
N PRO A 489 -21.67 -0.75 -30.30
CA PRO A 489 -20.70 0.14 -29.68
C PRO A 489 -19.60 0.48 -30.69
N SER A 490 -19.40 1.78 -30.94
CA SER A 490 -18.42 2.27 -31.91
C SER A 490 -16.98 1.99 -31.50
N MET A 491 -16.73 1.80 -30.20
CA MET A 491 -15.43 1.37 -29.67
C MET A 491 -15.57 0.76 -28.27
N VAL A 492 -14.88 -0.35 -28.01
CA VAL A 492 -14.74 -0.94 -26.68
C VAL A 492 -13.32 -0.73 -26.16
N ILE A 493 -13.21 -0.19 -24.94
CA ILE A 493 -11.92 0.01 -24.27
C ILE A 493 -11.73 -1.07 -23.22
N THR A 494 -10.70 -1.88 -23.42
CA THR A 494 -10.32 -2.94 -22.48
C THR A 494 -9.21 -2.51 -21.52
N LEU A 495 -9.01 -3.24 -20.43
CA LEU A 495 -7.87 -3.06 -19.53
C LEU A 495 -6.69 -3.96 -19.95
N ARG A 496 -5.75 -3.41 -20.73
CA ARG A 496 -4.55 -4.14 -21.21
C ARG A 496 -3.29 -3.90 -20.38
N GLU A 497 -3.26 -2.83 -19.56
CA GLU A 497 -2.04 -2.49 -18.81
C GLU A 497 -1.75 -3.55 -17.73
N VAL A 498 -0.47 -3.92 -17.59
CA VAL A 498 0.00 -4.78 -16.50
C VAL A 498 -0.24 -4.03 -15.18
N PRO A 499 -1.01 -4.62 -14.25
CA PRO A 499 -1.44 -3.93 -13.05
C PRO A 499 -0.26 -3.71 -12.10
N SER A 500 0.03 -2.45 -11.76
CA SER A 500 1.00 -2.12 -10.70
C SER A 500 0.40 -2.21 -9.28
N GLN A 501 -0.91 -2.45 -9.18
CA GLN A 501 -1.74 -2.50 -7.97
C GLN A 501 -2.87 -3.52 -8.21
N GLY A 502 -3.58 -3.95 -7.18
CA GLY A 502 -4.72 -4.86 -7.36
C GLY A 502 -5.78 -4.33 -8.33
N ARG A 503 -6.60 -5.26 -8.83
CA ARG A 503 -7.53 -5.05 -9.94
C ARG A 503 -8.98 -4.79 -9.52
N VAL A 504 -9.22 -4.53 -8.24
CA VAL A 504 -10.55 -4.17 -7.76
C VAL A 504 -10.79 -2.69 -8.03
N LEU A 505 -11.89 -2.35 -8.70
CA LEU A 505 -12.26 -0.97 -8.96
C LEU A 505 -12.74 -0.29 -7.67
N LEU A 506 -11.96 0.66 -7.14
CA LEU A 506 -12.25 1.33 -5.87
C LEU A 506 -13.07 2.62 -6.03
N ALA A 507 -12.87 3.35 -7.12
CA ALA A 507 -13.61 4.59 -7.39
C ALA A 507 -13.56 4.98 -8.87
N VAL A 508 -14.59 5.73 -9.29
CA VAL A 508 -14.72 6.27 -10.64
C VAL A 508 -14.92 7.78 -10.58
N ASN A 509 -14.12 8.54 -11.34
CA ASN A 509 -14.27 9.99 -11.47
C ASN A 509 -15.35 10.35 -12.50
N LEU A 510 -16.63 10.13 -12.14
CA LEU A 510 -17.76 10.43 -13.02
C LEU A 510 -17.79 11.88 -13.52
N PRO A 511 -17.53 12.92 -12.70
CA PRO A 511 -17.54 14.30 -13.18
C PRO A 511 -16.48 14.60 -14.24
N ARG A 512 -15.36 13.87 -14.23
CA ARG A 512 -14.33 13.98 -15.27
C ARG A 512 -14.72 13.20 -16.52
N LEU A 513 -15.31 12.01 -16.36
CA LEU A 513 -15.85 11.24 -17.48
C LEU A 513 -16.93 12.04 -18.24
N GLN A 514 -17.84 12.72 -17.53
CA GLN A 514 -18.89 13.54 -18.17
C GLN A 514 -18.28 14.65 -19.01
N ARG A 515 -17.28 15.35 -18.48
CA ARG A 515 -16.60 16.42 -19.23
C ARG A 515 -15.88 15.90 -20.46
N LEU A 516 -15.32 14.69 -20.40
CA LEU A 516 -14.70 14.05 -21.57
C LEU A 516 -15.78 13.66 -22.59
N ALA A 517 -16.89 13.07 -22.14
CA ALA A 517 -18.02 12.69 -22.97
C ALA A 517 -18.61 13.90 -23.72
N ILE A 518 -18.92 14.99 -23.01
CA ILE A 518 -19.41 16.25 -23.60
C ILE A 518 -18.40 16.82 -24.59
N ARG A 519 -17.10 16.86 -24.21
CA ARG A 519 -16.04 17.39 -25.08
C ARG A 519 -15.88 16.61 -26.39
N TRP A 520 -16.08 15.30 -26.34
CA TRP A 520 -15.94 14.42 -27.50
C TRP A 520 -17.25 14.21 -28.26
N GLY A 521 -18.38 14.66 -27.73
CA GLY A 521 -19.70 14.43 -28.33
C GLY A 521 -20.10 12.95 -28.34
N VAL A 522 -19.65 12.17 -27.35
CA VAL A 522 -19.92 10.72 -27.25
C VAL A 522 -20.69 10.39 -25.98
N ARG A 523 -21.41 9.27 -25.98
CA ARG A 523 -21.93 8.62 -24.77
C ARG A 523 -20.97 7.52 -24.34
N ILE A 524 -20.76 7.40 -23.03
CA ILE A 524 -19.83 6.42 -22.43
C ILE A 524 -20.65 5.49 -21.54
N ASP A 525 -20.67 4.20 -21.86
CA ASP A 525 -21.20 3.18 -20.95
C ASP A 525 -20.08 2.59 -20.11
N LEU A 526 -20.27 2.55 -18.79
CA LEU A 526 -19.33 1.94 -17.86
C LEU A 526 -19.75 0.49 -17.60
N LEU A 527 -18.92 -0.46 -18.04
CA LEU A 527 -19.24 -1.90 -17.93
C LEU A 527 -18.84 -2.53 -16.60
N VAL A 528 -18.18 -1.78 -15.72
CA VAL A 528 -17.64 -2.26 -14.46
C VAL A 528 -18.08 -1.38 -13.30
N GLY A 529 -18.58 -2.00 -12.25
CA GLY A 529 -19.02 -1.35 -11.03
C GLY A 529 -17.91 -1.16 -10.01
N VAL A 530 -18.09 -0.20 -9.10
CA VAL A 530 -17.22 -0.10 -7.92
C VAL A 530 -17.36 -1.37 -7.10
N GLY A 531 -16.21 -1.99 -6.81
CA GLY A 531 -16.07 -3.28 -6.13
C GLY A 531 -15.75 -4.46 -7.04
N ASP A 532 -15.89 -4.29 -8.36
CA ASP A 532 -15.67 -5.39 -9.29
C ASP A 532 -14.17 -5.68 -9.44
N HIS A 533 -13.85 -6.98 -9.50
CA HIS A 533 -12.52 -7.44 -9.88
C HIS A 533 -12.40 -7.45 -11.41
N VAL A 534 -11.67 -6.50 -11.97
CA VAL A 534 -11.56 -6.31 -13.42
C VAL A 534 -10.39 -7.14 -13.96
N THR A 535 -10.70 -8.22 -14.67
CA THR A 535 -9.69 -9.15 -15.21
C THR A 535 -8.88 -8.55 -16.37
N HIS A 536 -7.81 -9.24 -16.77
CA HIS A 536 -7.00 -8.78 -17.92
C HIS A 536 -7.84 -8.82 -19.19
N ASN A 537 -7.70 -7.81 -20.04
CA ASN A 537 -8.47 -7.67 -21.28
C ASN A 537 -9.99 -7.55 -21.09
N ALA A 538 -10.48 -7.42 -19.85
CA ALA A 538 -11.89 -7.15 -19.60
C ALA A 538 -12.29 -5.81 -20.25
N PRO A 539 -13.48 -5.74 -20.87
CA PRO A 539 -14.03 -4.49 -21.36
C PRO A 539 -14.46 -3.63 -20.16
N VAL A 540 -14.12 -2.34 -20.23
CA VAL A 540 -14.31 -1.39 -19.12
C VAL A 540 -15.22 -0.24 -19.53
N PHE A 541 -15.09 0.22 -20.78
CA PHE A 541 -15.98 1.23 -21.35
C PHE A 541 -16.46 0.79 -22.72
N GLU A 542 -17.73 1.07 -23.01
CA GLU A 542 -18.27 1.12 -24.37
C GLU A 542 -18.50 2.57 -24.76
N ILE A 543 -18.15 2.91 -25.98
CA ILE A 543 -18.28 4.26 -26.52
C ILE A 543 -19.31 4.23 -27.63
N LEU A 544 -20.33 5.06 -27.49
CA LEU A 544 -21.41 5.25 -28.46
C LEU A 544 -21.23 6.63 -29.11
N GLY A 545 -21.11 6.66 -30.44
CA GLY A 545 -20.83 7.87 -31.23
C GLY A 545 -19.41 7.90 -31.81
N SER A 546 -19.01 8.99 -32.46
CA SER A 546 -17.73 9.06 -33.21
C SER A 546 -16.51 8.96 -32.28
N PRO A 547 -15.72 7.86 -32.34
CA PRO A 547 -14.63 7.61 -31.38
C PRO A 547 -13.34 8.36 -31.73
N GLN A 548 -13.28 9.11 -32.83
CA GLN A 548 -12.06 9.70 -33.40
C GLN A 548 -11.28 10.59 -32.42
N GLN A 549 -11.97 11.24 -31.47
CA GLN A 549 -11.36 12.12 -30.48
C GLN A 549 -11.06 11.43 -29.13
N VAL A 550 -11.53 10.19 -28.95
CA VAL A 550 -11.52 9.48 -27.66
C VAL A 550 -10.12 8.98 -27.34
N ARG A 551 -9.62 9.37 -26.17
CA ARG A 551 -8.27 9.00 -25.72
C ARG A 551 -8.34 7.98 -24.59
N ARG A 552 -7.96 6.73 -24.90
CA ARG A 552 -7.90 5.61 -23.94
C ARG A 552 -7.24 5.97 -22.60
N ARG A 553 -6.05 6.56 -22.62
CA ARG A 553 -5.31 6.94 -21.40
C ARG A 553 -6.09 7.94 -20.51
N GLN A 554 -6.89 8.82 -21.11
CA GLN A 554 -7.66 9.80 -20.34
C GLN A 554 -8.83 9.14 -19.61
N LEU A 555 -9.51 8.19 -20.26
CA LEU A 555 -10.59 7.40 -19.66
C LEU A 555 -10.09 6.49 -18.55
N LEU A 556 -9.02 5.72 -18.81
CA LEU A 556 -8.43 4.85 -17.78
C LEU A 556 -7.91 5.66 -16.57
N SER A 557 -7.44 6.91 -16.77
CA SER A 557 -7.03 7.78 -15.66
C SER A 557 -8.18 8.28 -14.76
N CYS A 558 -9.43 8.01 -15.14
CA CYS A 558 -10.62 8.29 -14.32
C CYS A 558 -10.98 7.13 -13.38
N LEU A 559 -10.35 5.97 -13.54
CA LEU A 559 -10.54 4.79 -12.69
C LEU A 559 -9.44 4.72 -11.64
N LEU A 560 -9.80 4.29 -10.44
CA LEU A 560 -8.87 4.01 -9.36
C LEU A 560 -8.98 2.53 -8.99
N PHE A 561 -7.90 1.78 -9.16
CA PHE A 561 -7.83 0.36 -8.82
C PHE A 561 -7.05 0.15 -7.50
N GLY A 562 -7.29 -0.97 -6.83
CA GLY A 562 -6.51 -1.39 -5.67
C GLY A 562 -6.74 -2.85 -5.24
N ASP A 563 -6.12 -3.25 -4.13
CA ASP A 563 -6.00 -4.65 -3.70
C ASP A 563 -7.26 -5.23 -3.08
N THR A 564 -7.97 -4.43 -2.28
CA THR A 564 -9.14 -4.89 -1.51
C THR A 564 -10.25 -3.86 -1.51
N HIS A 565 -11.49 -4.34 -1.56
CA HIS A 565 -12.67 -3.49 -1.42
C HIS A 565 -12.77 -2.93 0.00
N SER A 566 -12.44 -1.64 0.16
CA SER A 566 -12.62 -0.92 1.42
C SER A 566 -14.11 -0.66 1.66
N PRO A 567 -14.65 -0.87 2.88
CA PRO A 567 -16.04 -0.52 3.20
C PRO A 567 -16.38 0.97 2.96
N ALA A 568 -15.37 1.84 2.97
CA ALA A 568 -15.52 3.27 2.68
C ALA A 568 -15.66 3.59 1.17
N ALA A 569 -15.41 2.62 0.29
CA ALA A 569 -15.39 2.85 -1.15
C ALA A 569 -16.77 3.11 -1.75
N SER A 570 -17.79 2.37 -1.30
CA SER A 570 -19.16 2.48 -1.82
C SER A 570 -20.21 2.06 -0.78
N PRO A 571 -21.48 2.48 -0.94
CA PRO A 571 -22.57 2.01 -0.08
C PRO A 571 -22.71 0.47 -0.12
N ALA A 572 -22.53 -0.13 -1.29
CA ALA A 572 -22.53 -1.58 -1.48
C ALA A 572 -21.39 -2.25 -0.70
N ALA A 573 -20.21 -1.62 -0.64
CA ALA A 573 -19.09 -2.12 0.16
C ALA A 573 -19.42 -2.21 1.64
N ALA A 574 -20.08 -1.17 2.16
CA ALA A 574 -20.47 -1.10 3.57
C ALA A 574 -21.57 -2.11 3.89
N LEU A 575 -22.61 -2.19 3.06
CA LEU A 575 -23.68 -3.21 3.19
C LEU A 575 -23.10 -4.62 3.15
N GLN A 576 -22.25 -4.93 2.16
CA GLN A 576 -21.59 -6.23 2.08
C GLN A 576 -20.75 -6.53 3.33
N ALA A 577 -19.99 -5.56 3.83
CA ALA A 577 -19.17 -5.77 5.03
C ALA A 577 -20.01 -6.02 6.29
N ILE A 578 -21.18 -5.39 6.41
CA ILE A 578 -22.13 -5.64 7.51
C ILE A 578 -22.79 -7.02 7.33
N SER A 579 -23.22 -7.36 6.12
CA SER A 579 -23.75 -8.69 5.78
C SER A 579 -22.72 -9.79 6.08
N ASP A 580 -21.45 -9.61 5.72
CA ASP A 580 -20.38 -10.59 6.01
C ASP A 580 -20.24 -10.85 7.53
N ILE A 581 -20.41 -9.82 8.38
CA ILE A 581 -20.42 -9.98 9.84
C ILE A 581 -21.66 -10.74 10.30
N ALA A 582 -22.83 -10.45 9.72
CA ALA A 582 -24.05 -11.20 10.02
C ALA A 582 -23.90 -12.68 9.65
N LEU A 583 -23.43 -12.98 8.44
CA LEU A 583 -23.18 -14.35 7.96
C LEU A 583 -22.20 -15.09 8.85
N LYS A 584 -21.13 -14.43 9.26
CA LYS A 584 -20.14 -15.03 10.15
C LYS A 584 -20.74 -15.33 11.52
N ALA A 585 -21.53 -14.41 12.07
CA ALA A 585 -22.25 -14.61 13.32
C ALA A 585 -23.24 -15.79 13.27
N LEU A 586 -23.96 -15.93 12.15
CA LEU A 586 -24.95 -16.99 11.93
C LEU A 586 -24.33 -18.33 11.51
N SER A 587 -23.02 -18.38 11.30
CA SER A 587 -22.35 -19.63 10.92
C SER A 587 -22.45 -20.67 12.05
N PRO A 588 -22.53 -21.99 11.75
CA PRO A 588 -22.68 -23.03 12.77
C PRO A 588 -21.58 -23.04 13.84
N GLY A 589 -20.39 -22.53 13.52
CA GLY A 589 -19.27 -22.46 14.45
C GLY A 589 -19.32 -21.29 15.45
N ILE A 590 -20.15 -20.27 15.21
CA ILE A 590 -20.31 -19.12 16.11
C ILE A 590 -21.72 -19.10 16.72
N ASN A 591 -22.77 -19.24 15.90
CA ASN A 591 -24.17 -19.28 16.31
C ASN A 591 -24.60 -18.13 17.25
N ASP A 592 -24.33 -16.88 16.83
CA ASP A 592 -24.68 -15.65 17.56
C ASP A 592 -25.78 -14.86 16.83
N PRO A 593 -27.06 -15.23 17.02
CA PRO A 593 -28.19 -14.57 16.36
C PRO A 593 -28.37 -13.11 16.80
N SER A 594 -27.96 -12.76 18.02
CA SER A 594 -28.03 -11.39 18.54
C SER A 594 -27.09 -10.45 17.77
N ARG A 595 -25.90 -10.89 17.38
CA ARG A 595 -25.01 -10.13 16.49
C ARG A 595 -25.61 -10.01 15.07
N GLY A 596 -26.30 -11.04 14.59
CA GLY A 596 -27.03 -11.00 13.32
C GLY A 596 -28.13 -9.92 13.31
N VAL A 597 -28.92 -9.83 14.39
CA VAL A 597 -29.94 -8.79 14.58
C VAL A 597 -29.34 -7.38 14.57
N GLN A 598 -28.23 -7.17 15.30
CA GLN A 598 -27.54 -5.87 15.30
C GLN A 598 -27.02 -5.46 13.92
N ALA A 599 -26.57 -6.43 13.11
CA ALA A 599 -26.17 -6.16 11.74
C ALA A 599 -27.37 -5.75 10.86
N LEU A 600 -28.52 -6.42 11.03
CA LEU A 600 -29.77 -6.06 10.35
C LEU A 600 -30.25 -4.65 10.71
N ASP A 601 -30.10 -4.22 11.97
CA ASP A 601 -30.42 -2.84 12.37
C ASP A 601 -29.65 -1.79 11.55
N HIS A 602 -28.36 -2.03 11.32
CA HIS A 602 -27.53 -1.13 10.52
C HIS A 602 -27.80 -1.24 9.01
N ILE A 603 -28.18 -2.43 8.52
CA ILE A 603 -28.62 -2.62 7.13
C ILE A 603 -29.91 -1.85 6.88
N GLU A 604 -30.88 -1.91 7.79
CA GLU A 604 -32.15 -1.16 7.70
C GLU A 604 -31.90 0.35 7.58
N ASP A 605 -31.08 0.93 8.48
CA ASP A 605 -30.74 2.36 8.46
C ASP A 605 -30.11 2.78 7.12
N LEU A 606 -29.15 1.99 6.61
CA LEU A 606 -28.50 2.29 5.33
C LEU A 606 -29.45 2.16 4.14
N LEU A 607 -30.32 1.15 4.13
CA LEU A 607 -31.30 0.93 3.06
C LEU A 607 -32.37 2.03 3.04
N LEU A 608 -32.89 2.43 4.20
CA LEU A 608 -33.82 3.56 4.31
C LEU A 608 -33.18 4.88 3.86
N MET A 609 -31.88 5.08 4.13
CA MET A 609 -31.17 6.24 3.62
C MET A 609 -30.94 6.18 2.10
N LEU A 610 -30.73 4.99 1.53
CA LEU A 610 -30.50 4.77 0.11
C LEU A 610 -31.78 4.89 -0.73
N ALA A 611 -32.90 4.35 -0.27
CA ALA A 611 -34.16 4.23 -1.03
C ALA A 611 -34.57 5.51 -1.78
N PRO A 612 -34.79 6.66 -1.11
CA PRO A 612 -35.21 7.89 -1.80
C PRO A 612 -34.12 8.47 -2.71
N ARG A 613 -32.85 8.22 -2.38
CA ARG A 613 -31.69 8.75 -3.11
C ARG A 613 -31.43 8.02 -4.42
N VAL A 614 -31.57 6.69 -4.40
CA VAL A 614 -31.48 5.85 -5.60
C VAL A 614 -32.62 6.17 -6.54
N LEU A 615 -33.84 6.37 -6.01
CA LEU A 615 -35.00 6.74 -6.83
C LEU A 615 -34.82 8.11 -7.50
N ALA A 616 -34.33 9.11 -6.76
CA ALA A 616 -34.06 10.43 -7.31
C ALA A 616 -33.03 10.39 -8.45
N GLU A 617 -31.94 9.63 -8.29
CA GLU A 617 -30.92 9.45 -9.32
C GLU A 617 -31.47 8.74 -10.57
N GLN A 618 -32.34 7.73 -10.39
CA GLN A 618 -32.98 7.01 -11.50
C GLN A 618 -33.97 7.91 -12.26
N SER A 619 -34.70 8.76 -11.54
CA SER A 619 -35.73 9.64 -12.12
C SER A 619 -35.14 10.87 -12.82
N SER A 620 -33.97 11.35 -12.38
CA SER A 620 -33.33 12.55 -12.91
C SER A 620 -31.81 12.41 -12.83
N PRO A 621 -31.18 11.63 -13.73
CA PRO A 621 -29.75 11.41 -13.69
C PRO A 621 -29.00 12.74 -13.92
N GLU A 622 -28.15 13.14 -12.97
CA GLU A 622 -27.26 14.31 -13.15
C GLU A 622 -26.30 14.11 -14.35
N LEU A 623 -26.07 12.86 -14.74
CA LEU A 623 -25.07 12.47 -15.70
C LEU A 623 -25.69 11.96 -17.01
N SER A 624 -25.98 12.88 -17.95
CA SER A 624 -26.73 12.57 -19.18
C SER A 624 -25.94 11.76 -20.24
N LYS A 625 -24.61 11.78 -20.18
CA LYS A 625 -23.71 11.11 -21.16
C LYS A 625 -23.03 9.85 -20.64
N ILE A 626 -23.33 9.43 -19.40
CA ILE A 626 -22.72 8.25 -18.78
C ILE A 626 -23.83 7.28 -18.37
N SER A 627 -23.66 6.00 -18.66
CA SER A 627 -24.54 4.91 -18.20
C SER A 627 -23.74 3.81 -17.49
N GLY A 628 -24.41 2.82 -16.90
CA GLY A 628 -23.77 1.64 -16.27
C GLY A 628 -23.04 1.91 -14.95
N TYR A 629 -23.09 3.13 -14.42
CA TYR A 629 -22.32 3.51 -13.24
C TYR A 629 -23.03 3.28 -11.90
N GLY A 630 -24.34 3.10 -11.90
CA GLY A 630 -25.19 2.96 -10.71
C GLY A 630 -25.54 1.48 -10.44
N ARG A 631 -25.74 1.14 -9.18
CA ARG A 631 -26.41 -0.12 -8.79
C ARG A 631 -27.90 0.14 -8.65
N SER A 632 -28.73 -0.85 -8.97
CA SER A 632 -30.17 -0.76 -8.81
C SER A 632 -30.59 -0.81 -7.33
N TRP A 633 -31.83 -0.42 -7.04
CA TRP A 633 -32.42 -0.62 -5.72
C TRP A 633 -32.44 -2.10 -5.30
N ASP A 634 -32.79 -2.98 -6.25
CA ASP A 634 -32.81 -4.42 -6.06
C ASP A 634 -31.43 -4.96 -5.66
N ASP A 635 -30.35 -4.48 -6.29
CA ASP A 635 -28.97 -4.87 -5.93
C ASP A 635 -28.62 -4.50 -4.48
N PHE A 636 -28.99 -3.29 -4.02
CA PHE A 636 -28.70 -2.87 -2.66
C PHE A 636 -29.48 -3.71 -1.64
N LEU A 637 -30.75 -3.97 -1.93
CA LEU A 637 -31.59 -4.83 -1.11
C LEU A 637 -30.99 -6.24 -1.04
N ALA A 638 -30.63 -6.82 -2.19
CA ALA A 638 -30.01 -8.15 -2.29
C ALA A 638 -28.75 -8.29 -1.43
N ILE A 639 -27.83 -7.31 -1.53
CA ILE A 639 -26.56 -7.30 -0.77
C ILE A 639 -26.83 -7.26 0.74
N GLY A 640 -27.84 -6.51 1.17
CA GLY A 640 -28.20 -6.39 2.58
C GLY A 640 -28.94 -7.60 3.13
N THR A 641 -29.86 -8.20 2.37
CA THR A 641 -30.85 -9.13 2.94
C THR A 641 -30.68 -10.58 2.50
N ASP A 642 -30.27 -10.85 1.27
CA ASP A 642 -30.52 -12.16 0.66
C ASP A 642 -29.65 -13.26 1.23
N GLN A 643 -28.35 -12.97 1.42
CA GLN A 643 -27.44 -13.93 2.05
C GLN A 643 -27.80 -14.11 3.54
N VAL A 644 -28.15 -13.03 4.24
CA VAL A 644 -28.55 -13.13 5.66
C VAL A 644 -29.81 -13.99 5.81
N ARG A 645 -30.78 -13.84 4.91
CA ARG A 645 -31.97 -14.70 4.81
C ARG A 645 -31.60 -16.18 4.62
N GLN A 646 -30.69 -16.48 3.71
CA GLN A 646 -30.25 -17.86 3.45
C GLN A 646 -29.57 -18.50 4.68
N TYR A 647 -28.78 -17.72 5.42
CA TYR A 647 -28.05 -18.19 6.61
C TYR A 647 -28.83 -18.09 7.91
N SER A 648 -30.03 -17.49 7.93
CA SER A 648 -30.88 -17.43 9.13
C SER A 648 -31.61 -18.74 9.42
N ARG A 649 -31.32 -19.82 8.70
CA ARG A 649 -31.94 -21.15 8.90
C ARG A 649 -31.70 -21.62 10.34
N GLY A 650 -32.78 -21.92 11.05
CA GLY A 650 -32.72 -22.34 12.45
C GLY A 650 -32.62 -21.19 13.47
N SER A 651 -32.76 -19.93 13.05
CA SER A 651 -32.87 -18.79 13.97
C SER A 651 -34.13 -17.98 13.72
N ALA A 652 -35.19 -18.28 14.49
CA ALA A 652 -36.45 -17.53 14.44
C ALA A 652 -36.21 -16.05 14.76
N GLN A 653 -35.36 -15.74 15.74
CA GLN A 653 -34.98 -14.37 16.11
C GLN A 653 -34.54 -13.53 14.90
N VAL A 654 -33.67 -14.08 14.04
CA VAL A 654 -33.12 -13.37 12.88
C VAL A 654 -34.17 -13.25 11.77
N GLN A 655 -34.96 -14.30 11.52
CA GLN A 655 -36.04 -14.27 10.53
C GLN A 655 -37.09 -13.21 10.88
N ARG A 656 -37.50 -13.11 12.15
CA ARG A 656 -38.43 -12.10 12.64
C ARG A 656 -37.92 -10.68 12.48
N ARG A 657 -36.63 -10.47 12.78
CA ARG A 657 -36.00 -9.16 12.61
C ARG A 657 -35.88 -8.76 11.15
N LEU A 658 -35.51 -9.72 10.28
CA LEU A 658 -35.42 -9.51 8.85
C LEU A 658 -36.80 -9.18 8.25
N ARG A 659 -37.87 -9.85 8.70
CA ARG A 659 -39.24 -9.49 8.32
C ARG A 659 -39.58 -8.07 8.72
N ALA A 660 -39.31 -7.69 9.98
CA ALA A 660 -39.57 -6.33 10.46
C ALA A 660 -38.81 -5.26 9.65
N LEU A 661 -37.58 -5.56 9.21
CA LEU A 661 -36.81 -4.70 8.31
C LEU A 661 -37.53 -4.54 6.97
N LEU A 662 -37.91 -5.64 6.33
CA LEU A 662 -38.57 -5.63 5.02
C LEU A 662 -39.94 -4.95 5.06
N GLU A 663 -40.74 -5.19 6.10
CA GLU A 663 -42.02 -4.49 6.32
C GLU A 663 -41.80 -2.99 6.53
N THR A 664 -40.78 -2.59 7.30
CA THR A 664 -40.44 -1.18 7.50
C THR A 664 -39.99 -0.51 6.20
N LEU A 665 -39.28 -1.22 5.33
CA LEU A 665 -38.96 -0.76 3.97
C LEU A 665 -40.22 -0.63 3.12
N ALA A 666 -41.13 -1.62 3.15
CA ALA A 666 -42.39 -1.59 2.42
C ALA A 666 -43.28 -0.41 2.84
N GLU A 667 -43.30 -0.06 4.13
CA GLU A 667 -44.06 1.10 4.63
C GLU A 667 -43.49 2.46 4.16
N GLN A 668 -42.17 2.55 3.94
CA GLN A 668 -41.49 3.82 3.69
C GLN A 668 -41.11 4.06 2.22
N CYS A 669 -40.97 2.99 1.42
CA CYS A 669 -40.60 3.09 0.01
C CYS A 669 -41.84 3.35 -0.86
N PRO A 670 -41.71 4.10 -1.97
CA PRO A 670 -42.82 4.32 -2.91
C PRO A 670 -43.05 3.10 -3.81
N ASP A 671 -44.15 3.12 -4.57
CA ASP A 671 -44.67 1.97 -5.32
C ASP A 671 -43.65 1.39 -6.32
N GLU A 672 -42.78 2.23 -6.91
CA GLU A 672 -41.74 1.81 -7.86
C GLU A 672 -40.67 0.91 -7.24
N GLN A 673 -40.51 0.94 -5.91
CA GLN A 673 -39.52 0.17 -5.17
C GLN A 673 -40.11 -1.04 -4.43
N GLN A 674 -41.43 -1.27 -4.52
CA GLN A 674 -42.14 -2.32 -3.78
C GLN A 674 -41.86 -3.73 -4.30
N ALA A 675 -41.82 -3.92 -5.62
CA ALA A 675 -41.70 -5.26 -6.21
C ALA A 675 -40.49 -6.07 -5.68
N PRO A 676 -39.26 -5.50 -5.60
CA PRO A 676 -38.12 -6.17 -4.96
C PRO A 676 -38.34 -6.52 -3.48
N ILE A 677 -39.08 -5.70 -2.73
CA ILE A 677 -39.34 -5.91 -1.29
C ILE A 677 -40.35 -7.06 -1.11
N CYS A 678 -41.46 -7.02 -1.84
CA CYS A 678 -42.49 -8.06 -1.80
C CYS A 678 -41.91 -9.44 -2.16
N SER A 679 -41.08 -9.53 -3.20
CA SER A 679 -40.45 -10.80 -3.59
C SER A 679 -39.61 -11.44 -2.48
N ARG A 680 -39.00 -10.63 -1.61
CA ARG A 680 -38.18 -11.08 -0.48
C ARG A 680 -39.00 -11.42 0.75
N LEU A 681 -40.11 -10.73 0.98
CA LEU A 681 -41.12 -11.12 1.98
C LEU A 681 -41.70 -12.50 1.63
N ASP A 682 -42.12 -12.71 0.38
CA ASP A 682 -42.65 -14.00 -0.09
C ASP A 682 -41.60 -15.13 -0.01
N ALA A 683 -40.32 -14.80 -0.27
CA ALA A 683 -39.23 -15.74 -0.13
C ALA A 683 -38.90 -16.06 1.35
N LEU A 684 -39.20 -15.15 2.27
CA LEU A 684 -39.05 -15.34 3.72
C LEU A 684 -40.20 -16.19 4.29
N ASP A 685 -41.44 -15.95 3.84
CA ASP A 685 -42.61 -16.78 4.20
C ASP A 685 -42.41 -18.24 3.81
N ARG A 686 -42.08 -18.49 2.54
CA ARG A 686 -41.74 -19.84 2.06
C ARG A 686 -40.54 -20.46 2.78
N GLN A 687 -39.65 -19.66 3.36
CA GLN A 687 -38.53 -20.19 4.14
C GLN A 687 -38.97 -20.56 5.57
N ALA A 688 -39.78 -19.74 6.23
CA ALA A 688 -40.30 -20.05 7.55
C ALA A 688 -41.09 -21.36 7.56
N GLU A 689 -41.93 -21.59 6.54
CA GLU A 689 -42.67 -22.85 6.31
C GLU A 689 -41.74 -24.08 6.17
N ARG A 690 -40.58 -23.91 5.54
CA ARG A 690 -39.63 -25.01 5.32
C ARG A 690 -38.73 -25.28 6.53
N ASP A 691 -38.38 -24.23 7.27
CA ASP A 691 -37.40 -24.31 8.35
C ASP A 691 -38.04 -24.76 9.69
N TRP A 692 -39.34 -24.47 9.90
CA TRP A 692 -40.06 -24.73 11.16
C TRP A 692 -41.29 -25.62 10.95
N PRO A 693 -41.20 -26.93 11.26
CA PRO A 693 -42.32 -27.85 11.09
C PRO A 693 -43.38 -27.74 12.20
N ASP A 694 -43.01 -27.22 13.38
CA ASP A 694 -43.95 -27.01 14.47
C ASP A 694 -44.79 -25.74 14.20
N PRO A 695 -46.13 -25.80 14.31
CA PRO A 695 -47.01 -24.66 14.02
C PRO A 695 -46.74 -23.41 14.87
N LEU A 696 -46.33 -23.57 16.13
CA LEU A 696 -46.02 -22.44 17.00
C LEU A 696 -44.72 -21.76 16.56
N ASP A 697 -43.68 -22.54 16.30
CA ASP A 697 -42.38 -22.01 15.83
C ASP A 697 -42.51 -21.35 14.46
N GLN A 698 -43.30 -21.94 13.56
CA GLN A 698 -43.60 -21.35 12.25
C GLN A 698 -44.30 -20.00 12.40
N TRP A 699 -45.32 -19.90 13.26
CA TRP A 699 -46.02 -18.66 13.53
C TRP A 699 -45.09 -17.61 14.17
N LEU A 700 -44.28 -18.01 15.16
CA LEU A 700 -43.33 -17.13 15.83
C LEU A 700 -42.25 -16.62 14.86
N ALA A 701 -41.71 -17.45 13.98
CA ALA A 701 -40.70 -17.08 13.00
C ALA A 701 -41.25 -16.15 11.89
N SER A 702 -42.54 -16.29 11.58
CA SER A 702 -43.24 -15.48 10.57
C SER A 702 -43.73 -14.14 11.12
N ALA A 703 -43.65 -13.89 12.43
CA ALA A 703 -44.08 -12.64 13.04
C ALA A 703 -42.96 -11.58 13.01
N ALA A 704 -43.23 -10.39 12.45
CA ALA A 704 -42.30 -9.28 12.52
C ALA A 704 -41.97 -8.90 13.97
N ASP A 705 -40.67 -8.76 14.28
CA ASP A 705 -40.20 -8.27 15.57
C ASP A 705 -38.93 -7.43 15.39
N ARG A 706 -38.99 -6.15 15.80
CA ARG A 706 -37.86 -5.22 15.70
C ARG A 706 -36.67 -5.57 16.60
N GLN A 707 -36.89 -6.34 17.67
CA GLN A 707 -35.81 -6.80 18.56
C GLN A 707 -35.46 -8.28 18.34
N GLY A 708 -36.37 -9.03 17.70
CA GLY A 708 -36.22 -10.46 17.44
C GLY A 708 -36.32 -11.35 18.69
N TYR A 709 -36.72 -10.82 19.86
CA TYR A 709 -36.79 -11.59 21.11
C TYR A 709 -38.02 -12.49 21.22
N GLY A 710 -39.06 -12.21 20.44
CA GLY A 710 -40.34 -12.85 20.63
C GLY A 710 -41.27 -11.99 21.48
N SER A 711 -42.38 -11.55 20.86
CA SER A 711 -43.56 -11.15 21.62
C SER A 711 -44.74 -12.02 21.19
N GLU A 712 -45.55 -12.47 22.15
CA GLU A 712 -46.78 -13.23 21.91
C GLU A 712 -47.84 -12.44 21.11
N ALA A 713 -47.65 -11.13 20.94
CA ALA A 713 -48.57 -10.26 20.21
C ALA A 713 -47.99 -9.72 18.88
N GLY A 714 -46.78 -10.12 18.48
CA GLY A 714 -46.13 -9.67 17.23
C GLY A 714 -45.96 -8.15 17.09
N SER A 715 -46.24 -7.36 18.11
CA SER A 715 -46.13 -5.89 18.06
C SER A 715 -46.04 -5.33 19.47
N HIS A 716 -44.86 -4.85 19.87
CA HIS A 716 -44.84 -3.76 20.83
C HIS A 716 -45.35 -2.51 20.10
N ARG A 717 -46.68 -2.33 20.19
CA ARG A 717 -47.45 -1.18 19.73
C ARG A 717 -46.72 0.13 20.02
N ARG A 718 -46.17 0.71 18.96
CA ARG A 718 -46.45 2.06 18.43
C ARG A 718 -45.79 2.12 17.06
N ARG A 719 -46.59 2.12 15.99
CA ARG A 719 -46.11 2.52 14.66
C ARG A 719 -45.46 3.89 14.84
N LEU A 720 -44.13 3.97 14.71
CA LEU A 720 -43.44 5.25 14.53
C LEU A 720 -43.85 5.75 13.16
N SER A 721 -45.04 6.33 13.07
CA SER A 721 -45.51 7.11 11.93
C SER A 721 -44.66 8.37 11.88
N ILE A 722 -43.47 8.28 11.31
CA ILE A 722 -42.72 9.45 10.86
C ILE A 722 -43.42 9.89 9.58
N ARG A 723 -44.46 10.74 9.73
CA ARG A 723 -45.20 11.35 8.62
C ARG A 723 -44.21 11.98 7.63
N SER A 724 -44.02 11.36 6.47
CA SER A 724 -43.65 12.13 5.28
C SER A 724 -44.92 12.84 4.79
N GLN A 725 -44.77 14.10 4.41
CA GLN A 725 -45.87 14.99 4.04
C GLN A 725 -46.54 14.52 2.74
N ARG A 726 -47.52 13.62 2.82
CA ARG A 726 -48.54 13.46 1.78
C ARG A 726 -49.78 14.26 2.18
N PRO A 727 -50.23 15.26 1.40
CA PRO A 727 -51.58 15.79 1.57
C PRO A 727 -52.55 14.66 1.22
N ALA A 728 -53.51 14.39 2.11
CA ALA A 728 -54.55 13.42 1.87
C ALA A 728 -55.30 13.77 0.59
N ARG A 729 -55.40 12.82 -0.35
CA ARG A 729 -56.39 12.93 -1.43
C ARG A 729 -57.79 12.89 -0.78
N PRO A 730 -58.70 13.82 -1.11
CA PRO A 730 -60.07 13.68 -0.71
C PRO A 730 -60.68 12.47 -1.42
N VAL A 731 -61.39 11.67 -0.65
CA VAL A 731 -62.26 10.61 -1.17
C VAL A 731 -63.46 11.28 -1.82
N THR A 732 -63.62 11.07 -3.12
CA THR A 732 -64.90 11.16 -3.85
C THR A 732 -64.99 10.00 -4.80
#